data_AF-A0A2N1CUL8-F1
#
_entry.id   AF-A0A2N1CUL8-F1
#
_cell.length_a   1.000
_cell.length_b   1.000
_cell.length_c   1.000
_cell.angle_alpha   90.00
_cell.angle_beta   90.00
_cell.angle_gamma   90.00
#
_symmetry.space_group_name_H-M   'P 1'
#
loop_
_entity.id
_entity.type
_entity.pdbx_description
1 polymer ?
#
loop_
_entity_poly.entity_id
_entity_poly.type
_entity_poly.pdbx_seq_one_letter_code
_entity_poly.pdbx_strand_id
1 'polypeptide(L)'
;MRHKENNQLTPIFSSDNSMRILLYLIVFVIIYGSYYPFHFQWGIDIEARIWRLLNFNFLNSSVSDLISNTVLFIPFGLVITKASRNQLTIKSACEFLVIGFALAFIIQVGQVWTTDRIPWGGDAIWNVFGCLIGIVLAKASTSRRIHFSYELSPYLVISFYLGLALIFIKLAPYSPALDFDVLKTNFKQIIYHPQIDWYWTYESVVTWLISFYLLSQAKLKWLTTGKLVVMVFAVLSVKFLIINNNINISQFFGASVALVIWISLKSLVNKQLLFLALVLTIIQNGLYPFELKPSPTDFHWLPFSGSLNGNILLNIIAMSKKMLFYISAVWLMYLVTNKLRLSTITVAIIIFIGEYSQRFFTNSVAEITDAILVLLGGYILSLCLTKSNHDGQKIIRDNPGYTKVSNTNLSQSKMVCINQRDIASLDGLRALAALSVFIVHFQQFTNVGGALGPFDFERWMVNGNTGVALFFALSGFLLSIPFWQANQEQTLPNIKHYFFKRAIRIIPLFYLCFILLMALKGFKGAEVNFNNILSHLFFLHNLKDYQVMSLNPPFWSLAVEMQFYLLLPLFFISIKKLNRKSGTLVFIVLVPVIYVLYKLLMNWLGEWNDWPIRIPLIWPFGIELESVNGAALKYSTMAHLPHFLIGVVAASLFLTYRDSGKQKPILCESLFWLASISVAVILSTPLDELFQLNYGRYNFPLVPLLLGVILVTAPNSVFAKRLLDLPILRWVGIISYGVYLFHYPLLKATKMAFDLAGLSVTNNVVLYGVSSLILTLLLAHLSYKYFESLVMRKFTKEKLIVTDIPIKQATSQTSRSKRPRLSTYKIGSGAVLIMGTVGLLYILNNQGNSKENSISWASNNANIIFDHHTHTQYSDGNLTLGELTELAYSNGCDALAITDHTDRLSSFNPEKIAKINQLRIQYPNLLILNGVELGMPGYEQREHVNIITTPEFESSVLPEVFTKINKSYNLPESIRDRFIFDNIFKSDDEFNHSIAIYNHPSRKDETADENLSDIKNWNANKQNIMAISGAPGHQKSTDIGSYRALFKTVDRWDPAIANVGSTLDQLLDEGHDIWGAIASSDYHNDKMDYPPCGFSRIHVSAPEKTYDGLMTALKKGTFWASHGKFLSQFKLVAEISEKQLRLSPGEAANTEAGSIALIQIELTREKDYFGLPLDIELITNCVTGKPELLDLISVPAFKNTAVALIPINKEGKDGQSCYLRSRVQVQTMDGLLNMAYSNHIRFFLN
;
A
#
# COMPACT_ATOMS: atom_id res chain seq x y z
N MET A 1 -16.07 14.82 81.29
CA MET A 1 -16.85 13.58 81.43
C MET A 1 -17.01 12.94 80.06
N ARG A 2 -16.71 11.63 79.97
CA ARG A 2 -17.21 10.57 79.05
C ARG A 2 -17.63 11.01 77.62
N HIS A 3 -17.07 10.44 76.55
CA HIS A 3 -17.24 9.03 76.24
C HIS A 3 -16.10 8.41 75.42
N LYS A 4 -15.61 7.27 75.92
CA LYS A 4 -15.07 6.16 75.13
C LYS A 4 -16.22 5.47 74.38
N GLU A 5 -15.82 4.73 73.34
CA GLU A 5 -16.54 3.69 72.58
C GLU A 5 -17.27 4.13 71.30
N ASN A 6 -16.62 3.88 70.15
CA ASN A 6 -16.98 2.70 69.37
C ASN A 6 -15.88 2.33 68.36
N ASN A 7 -15.35 1.12 68.51
CA ASN A 7 -14.59 0.41 67.49
C ASN A 7 -15.49 0.19 66.27
N GLN A 8 -15.49 1.11 65.32
CA GLN A 8 -15.92 0.81 63.96
C GLN A 8 -14.68 0.49 63.14
N LEU A 9 -14.66 -0.71 62.55
CA LEU A 9 -13.73 -1.11 61.48
C LEU A 9 -13.60 0.06 60.49
N THR A 10 -12.48 0.79 60.58
CA THR A 10 -12.20 1.85 59.62
C THR A 10 -11.93 1.17 58.28
N PRO A 11 -12.64 1.53 57.20
CA PRO A 11 -12.39 0.92 55.89
C PRO A 11 -10.94 1.20 55.48
N ILE A 12 -10.22 0.14 55.11
CA ILE A 12 -8.77 0.10 54.80
C ILE A 12 -8.35 1.14 53.74
N PHE A 13 -9.29 1.64 52.93
CA PHE A 13 -9.05 2.46 51.74
C PHE A 13 -9.38 3.95 51.93
N SER A 14 -8.72 4.85 51.19
CA SER A 14 -8.88 6.31 51.28
C SER A 14 -10.14 6.85 50.60
N SER A 15 -10.61 8.06 50.94
CA SER A 15 -11.80 8.69 50.30
C SER A 15 -11.52 9.20 48.89
N ASP A 16 -10.32 8.98 48.36
CA ASP A 16 -10.00 9.29 46.98
C ASP A 16 -10.58 8.19 46.06
N ASN A 17 -11.80 8.44 45.56
CA ASN A 17 -12.52 7.53 44.68
C ASN A 17 -11.69 7.08 43.46
N SER A 18 -10.73 7.90 43.03
CA SER A 18 -9.94 7.65 41.83
C SER A 18 -8.97 6.45 41.98
N MET A 19 -8.25 6.34 43.10
CA MET A 19 -7.31 5.23 43.34
C MET A 19 -8.03 3.92 43.68
N ARG A 20 -9.22 3.99 44.29
CA ARG A 20 -10.06 2.80 44.51
C ARG A 20 -10.58 2.21 43.20
N ILE A 21 -11.05 3.05 42.28
CA ILE A 21 -11.48 2.62 40.95
C ILE A 21 -10.32 1.96 40.19
N LEU A 22 -9.12 2.55 40.25
CA LEU A 22 -7.93 1.96 39.63
C LEU A 22 -7.55 0.61 40.25
N LEU A 23 -7.68 0.47 41.58
CA LEU A 23 -7.44 -0.80 42.27
C LEU A 23 -8.43 -1.87 41.79
N TYR A 24 -9.72 -1.56 41.71
CA TYR A 24 -10.74 -2.49 41.20
C TYR A 24 -10.51 -2.87 39.75
N LEU A 25 -10.09 -1.92 38.91
CA LEU A 25 -9.77 -2.18 37.51
C LEU A 25 -8.56 -3.11 37.36
N ILE A 26 -7.51 -2.91 38.17
CA ILE A 26 -6.34 -3.81 38.18
C ILE A 26 -6.73 -5.21 38.65
N VAL A 27 -7.51 -5.32 39.73
CA VAL A 27 -8.00 -6.62 40.21
C VAL A 27 -8.84 -7.31 39.13
N PHE A 28 -9.72 -6.57 38.46
CA PHE A 28 -10.51 -7.09 37.35
C PHE A 28 -9.64 -7.60 36.21
N VAL A 29 -8.63 -6.84 35.78
CA VAL A 29 -7.69 -7.25 34.72
C VAL A 29 -6.89 -8.49 35.12
N ILE A 30 -6.45 -8.58 36.37
CA ILE A 30 -5.72 -9.76 36.88
C ILE A 30 -6.63 -10.99 36.86
N ILE A 31 -7.86 -10.89 37.36
CA ILE A 31 -8.82 -12.00 37.35
C ILE A 31 -9.15 -12.40 35.90
N TYR A 32 -9.44 -11.42 35.05
CA TYR A 32 -9.79 -11.65 33.66
C TYR A 32 -8.64 -12.34 32.89
N GLY A 33 -7.42 -11.82 32.98
CA GLY A 33 -6.25 -12.38 32.30
C GLY A 33 -5.88 -13.79 32.80
N SER A 34 -6.15 -14.08 34.07
CA SER A 34 -5.87 -15.40 34.65
C SER A 34 -6.90 -16.47 34.29
N TYR A 35 -8.13 -16.08 33.92
CA TYR A 35 -9.20 -17.03 33.58
C TYR A 35 -9.55 -17.10 32.11
N TYR A 36 -9.17 -16.11 31.28
CA TYR A 36 -9.39 -16.15 29.84
C TYR A 36 -8.77 -17.42 29.20
N PRO A 37 -9.49 -18.16 28.32
CA PRO A 37 -10.78 -17.84 27.67
C PRO A 37 -12.06 -18.23 28.45
N PHE A 38 -11.96 -18.50 29.76
CA PHE A 38 -13.06 -18.89 30.66
C PHE A 38 -13.63 -20.28 30.39
N HIS A 39 -12.79 -21.22 29.94
CA HIS A 39 -13.16 -22.61 29.73
C HIS A 39 -13.10 -23.40 31.05
N PHE A 40 -14.23 -23.50 31.75
CA PHE A 40 -14.37 -24.30 32.97
C PHE A 40 -15.01 -25.65 32.67
N GLN A 41 -14.39 -26.74 33.09
CA GLN A 41 -14.91 -28.10 32.89
C GLN A 41 -14.95 -28.88 34.21
N TRP A 42 -16.05 -29.61 34.43
CA TRP A 42 -16.27 -30.48 35.58
C TRP A 42 -15.88 -31.93 35.21
N GLY A 43 -15.14 -32.63 36.09
CA GLY A 43 -14.68 -34.02 35.85
C GLY A 43 -13.21 -34.18 35.45
N ILE A 44 -12.39 -33.14 35.59
CA ILE A 44 -10.93 -33.21 35.43
C ILE A 44 -10.32 -33.99 36.61
N ASP A 45 -9.13 -34.58 36.46
CA ASP A 45 -8.35 -35.18 37.55
C ASP A 45 -7.99 -34.12 38.62
N ILE A 46 -8.93 -33.92 39.55
CA ILE A 46 -8.90 -32.93 40.61
C ILE A 46 -7.78 -33.25 41.60
N GLU A 47 -7.50 -34.52 41.86
CA GLU A 47 -6.53 -34.93 42.87
C GLU A 47 -5.11 -34.51 42.47
N ALA A 48 -4.70 -34.80 41.22
CA ALA A 48 -3.39 -34.38 40.71
C ALA A 48 -3.22 -32.84 40.66
N ARG A 49 -4.31 -32.12 40.35
CA ARG A 49 -4.30 -30.64 40.28
C ARG A 49 -4.30 -29.99 41.67
N ILE A 50 -4.98 -30.57 42.65
CA ILE A 50 -4.91 -30.13 44.06
C ILE A 50 -3.49 -30.34 44.60
N TRP A 51 -2.86 -31.47 44.30
CA TRP A 51 -1.46 -31.72 44.69
C TRP A 51 -0.50 -30.68 44.10
N ARG A 52 -0.71 -30.23 42.85
CA ARG A 52 0.08 -29.16 42.24
C ARG A 52 -0.25 -27.77 42.80
N LEU A 53 -1.52 -27.47 43.07
CA LEU A 53 -1.94 -26.23 43.73
C LEU A 53 -1.29 -26.07 45.11
N LEU A 54 -1.13 -27.18 45.85
CA LEU A 54 -0.48 -27.20 47.16
C LEU A 54 1.06 -27.29 47.09
N ASN A 55 1.63 -27.38 45.89
CA ASN A 55 3.08 -27.38 45.69
C ASN A 55 3.62 -25.96 45.58
N PHE A 56 4.30 -25.52 46.64
CA PHE A 56 4.88 -24.18 46.79
C PHE A 56 6.39 -24.11 46.48
N ASN A 57 6.96 -25.15 45.85
CA ASN A 57 8.38 -25.16 45.51
C ASN A 57 8.71 -24.26 44.31
N PHE A 58 8.87 -22.96 44.57
CA PHE A 58 9.11 -21.92 43.57
C PHE A 58 10.44 -22.06 42.78
N LEU A 59 11.34 -22.96 43.17
CA LEU A 59 12.61 -23.20 42.45
C LEU A 59 12.43 -23.95 41.13
N ASN A 60 11.28 -24.60 40.94
CA ASN A 60 10.95 -25.34 39.71
C ASN A 60 10.21 -24.49 38.65
N SER A 61 10.11 -23.18 38.84
CA SER A 61 9.43 -22.28 37.89
C SER A 61 10.23 -22.06 36.62
N SER A 62 9.54 -22.03 35.48
CA SER A 62 10.16 -21.54 34.24
C SER A 62 10.44 -20.03 34.35
N VAL A 63 11.43 -19.54 33.61
CA VAL A 63 11.76 -18.09 33.56
C VAL A 63 10.56 -17.27 33.04
N SER A 64 9.75 -17.85 32.15
CA SER A 64 8.54 -17.21 31.63
C SER A 64 7.48 -17.06 32.71
N ASP A 65 7.21 -18.10 33.50
CA ASP A 65 6.20 -18.08 34.57
C ASP A 65 6.62 -17.16 35.70
N LEU A 66 7.91 -17.17 36.05
CA LEU A 66 8.52 -16.23 36.99
C LEU A 66 8.24 -14.77 36.59
N ILE A 67 8.57 -14.40 35.35
CA ILE A 67 8.43 -13.02 34.87
C ILE A 67 6.95 -12.64 34.77
N SER A 68 6.12 -13.52 34.19
CA SER A 68 4.69 -13.25 33.98
C SER A 68 3.95 -13.01 35.30
N ASN A 69 4.10 -13.92 36.27
CA ASN A 69 3.44 -13.81 37.58
C ASN A 69 3.99 -12.64 38.42
N THR A 70 5.30 -12.37 38.33
CA THR A 70 5.87 -11.21 39.02
C THR A 70 5.37 -9.89 38.43
N VAL A 71 5.41 -9.72 37.10
CA VAL A 71 5.02 -8.46 36.43
C VAL A 71 3.54 -8.16 36.60
N LEU A 72 2.69 -9.19 36.56
CA LEU A 72 1.24 -9.05 36.68
C LEU A 72 0.80 -8.39 38.00
N PHE A 73 1.49 -8.67 39.11
CA PHE A 73 1.14 -8.16 40.45
C PHE A 73 1.90 -6.89 40.88
N ILE A 74 2.90 -6.41 40.14
CA ILE A 74 3.58 -5.13 40.41
C ILE A 74 2.58 -3.94 40.45
N PRO A 75 1.68 -3.77 39.46
CA PRO A 75 0.68 -2.70 39.49
C PRO A 75 -0.25 -2.79 40.70
N PHE A 76 -0.64 -4.01 41.08
CA PHE A 76 -1.48 -4.26 42.24
C PHE A 76 -0.81 -3.78 43.53
N GLY A 77 0.43 -4.19 43.79
CA GLY A 77 1.21 -3.75 44.96
C GLY A 77 1.43 -2.24 45.02
N LEU A 78 1.63 -1.60 43.86
CA LEU A 78 1.81 -0.16 43.77
C LEU A 78 0.52 0.61 44.08
N VAL A 79 -0.61 0.17 43.53
CA VAL A 79 -1.90 0.86 43.67
C VAL A 79 -2.54 0.57 45.03
N ILE A 80 -2.48 -0.66 45.56
CA ILE A 80 -3.02 -0.97 46.89
C ILE A 80 -2.35 -0.14 47.98
N THR A 81 -1.03 0.07 47.86
CA THR A 81 -0.25 0.93 48.76
C THR A 81 -0.70 2.39 48.71
N LYS A 82 -0.99 2.91 47.51
CA LYS A 82 -1.44 4.31 47.34
C LYS A 82 -2.94 4.51 47.61
N ALA A 83 -3.74 3.45 47.50
CA ALA A 83 -5.17 3.47 47.79
C ALA A 83 -5.47 3.33 49.29
N SER A 84 -4.53 2.82 50.09
CA SER A 84 -4.68 2.73 51.55
C SER A 84 -4.57 4.09 52.25
N ARG A 85 -5.31 4.26 53.36
CA ARG A 85 -5.20 5.45 54.24
C ARG A 85 -3.98 5.41 55.15
N ASN A 86 -3.44 4.23 55.44
CA ASN A 86 -2.40 4.06 56.44
C ASN A 86 -1.03 4.46 55.87
N GLN A 87 -0.20 5.14 56.67
CA GLN A 87 1.22 5.26 56.35
C GLN A 87 1.81 3.87 56.19
N LEU A 88 2.66 3.68 55.17
CA LEU A 88 3.27 2.39 54.87
C LEU A 88 4.24 1.96 55.99
N THR A 89 3.68 1.31 57.00
CA THR A 89 4.38 0.62 58.09
C THR A 89 4.65 -0.83 57.68
N ILE A 90 5.61 -1.48 58.35
CA ILE A 90 5.89 -2.92 58.15
C ILE A 90 4.59 -3.74 58.31
N LYS A 91 3.76 -3.38 59.30
CA LYS A 91 2.46 -4.02 59.54
C LYS A 91 1.53 -3.92 58.32
N SER A 92 1.31 -2.70 57.79
CA SER A 92 0.46 -2.52 56.60
C SER A 92 1.03 -3.16 55.32
N ALA A 93 2.36 -3.20 55.17
CA ALA A 93 2.99 -3.92 54.06
C ALA A 93 2.73 -5.43 54.15
N CYS A 94 2.84 -6.02 55.35
CA CYS A 94 2.47 -7.42 55.57
C CYS A 94 0.98 -7.66 55.27
N GLU A 95 0.08 -6.78 55.71
CA GLU A 95 -1.35 -6.87 55.39
C GLU A 95 -1.60 -6.85 53.87
N PHE A 96 -0.92 -6.00 53.10
CA PHE A 96 -1.07 -5.98 51.63
C PHE A 96 -0.49 -7.21 50.95
N LEU A 97 0.62 -7.77 51.45
CA LEU A 97 1.17 -9.02 50.93
C LEU A 97 0.23 -10.20 51.21
N VAL A 98 -0.41 -10.23 52.38
CA VAL A 98 -1.43 -11.24 52.69
C VAL A 98 -2.64 -11.11 51.76
N ILE A 99 -3.12 -9.88 51.52
CA ILE A 99 -4.21 -9.63 50.56
C ILE A 99 -3.80 -10.03 49.14
N GLY A 100 -2.57 -9.71 48.72
CA GLY A 100 -2.03 -10.10 47.43
C GLY A 100 -1.90 -11.61 47.26
N PHE A 101 -1.43 -12.31 48.30
CA PHE A 101 -1.37 -13.77 48.34
C PHE A 101 -2.77 -14.37 48.26
N ALA A 102 -3.73 -13.87 49.04
CA ALA A 102 -5.10 -14.36 49.03
C ALA A 102 -5.74 -14.21 47.65
N LEU A 103 -5.57 -13.05 46.99
CA LEU A 103 -6.05 -12.83 45.63
C LEU A 103 -5.40 -13.81 44.64
N ALA A 104 -4.06 -13.95 44.67
CA ALA A 104 -3.34 -14.85 43.79
C ALA A 104 -3.74 -16.32 44.01
N PHE A 105 -3.88 -16.74 45.27
CA PHE A 105 -4.23 -18.12 45.61
C PHE A 105 -5.69 -18.44 45.26
N ILE A 106 -6.63 -17.52 45.46
CA ILE A 106 -8.03 -17.69 45.00
C ILE A 106 -8.10 -17.89 43.48
N ILE A 107 -7.26 -17.16 42.73
CA ILE A 107 -7.15 -17.33 41.28
C ILE A 107 -6.66 -18.75 40.93
N GLN A 108 -5.60 -19.21 41.59
CA GLN A 108 -5.05 -20.56 41.38
C GLN A 108 -6.05 -21.66 41.75
N VAL A 109 -6.86 -21.45 42.81
CA VAL A 109 -7.94 -22.37 43.19
C VAL A 109 -8.99 -22.48 42.09
N GLY A 110 -9.43 -21.36 41.50
CA GLY A 110 -10.40 -21.43 40.40
C GLY A 110 -9.84 -22.07 39.13
N GLN A 111 -8.52 -22.00 38.92
CA GLN A 111 -7.84 -22.65 37.79
C GLN A 111 -7.81 -24.18 37.88
N VAL A 112 -8.15 -24.77 39.03
CA VAL A 112 -8.36 -26.23 39.18
C VAL A 112 -9.39 -26.74 38.17
N TRP A 113 -10.41 -25.93 37.85
CA TRP A 113 -11.47 -26.27 36.91
C TRP A 113 -11.22 -25.80 35.48
N THR A 114 -10.04 -25.23 35.17
CA THR A 114 -9.72 -24.76 33.81
C THR A 114 -8.90 -25.79 33.03
N THR A 115 -9.20 -25.97 31.75
CA THR A 115 -8.50 -26.91 30.85
C THR A 115 -7.16 -26.37 30.36
N ASP A 116 -7.09 -25.05 30.14
CA ASP A 116 -5.99 -24.40 29.42
C ASP A 116 -4.85 -23.94 30.33
N ARG A 117 -5.05 -24.04 31.66
CA ARG A 117 -4.08 -23.64 32.69
C ARG A 117 -3.90 -24.75 33.71
N ILE A 118 -2.69 -24.83 34.28
CA ILE A 118 -2.34 -25.79 35.33
C ILE A 118 -2.19 -24.98 36.63
N PRO A 119 -3.01 -25.22 37.67
CA PRO A 119 -2.90 -24.49 38.92
C PRO A 119 -1.61 -24.88 39.65
N TRP A 120 -0.90 -23.89 40.20
CA TRP A 120 0.35 -24.15 40.92
C TRP A 120 0.60 -23.17 42.06
N GLY A 121 0.92 -23.69 43.24
CA GLY A 121 1.11 -22.89 44.46
C GLY A 121 2.31 -21.94 44.38
N GLY A 122 3.36 -22.33 43.66
CA GLY A 122 4.54 -21.50 43.42
C GLY A 122 4.25 -20.21 42.65
N ASP A 123 3.22 -20.18 41.81
CA ASP A 123 2.82 -18.96 41.10
C ASP A 123 2.23 -17.92 42.06
N ALA A 124 1.50 -18.35 43.08
CA ALA A 124 1.02 -17.45 44.13
C ALA A 124 2.20 -16.78 44.87
N ILE A 125 3.34 -17.47 45.02
CA ILE A 125 4.55 -16.90 45.62
C ILE A 125 5.18 -15.83 44.71
N TRP A 126 5.29 -16.09 43.40
CA TRP A 126 5.82 -15.09 42.46
C TRP A 126 4.92 -13.86 42.32
N ASN A 127 3.60 -14.05 42.38
CA ASN A 127 2.64 -12.94 42.43
C ASN A 127 2.81 -12.09 43.70
N VAL A 128 3.10 -12.71 44.86
CA VAL A 128 3.44 -11.98 46.10
C VAL A 128 4.75 -11.23 45.95
N PHE A 129 5.75 -11.81 45.28
CA PHE A 129 7.02 -11.13 44.99
C PHE A 129 6.81 -9.88 44.11
N GLY A 130 5.96 -10.00 43.07
CA GLY A 130 5.49 -8.87 42.27
C GLY A 130 4.81 -7.79 43.10
N CYS A 131 3.89 -8.19 43.99
CA CYS A 131 3.22 -7.28 44.93
C CYS A 131 4.22 -6.54 45.83
N LEU A 132 5.23 -7.24 46.38
CA LEU A 132 6.29 -6.66 47.19
C LEU A 132 7.10 -5.62 46.41
N ILE A 133 7.50 -5.92 45.18
CA ILE A 133 8.18 -4.96 44.30
C ILE A 133 7.30 -3.72 44.09
N GLY A 134 6.00 -3.90 43.84
CA GLY A 134 5.04 -2.80 43.71
C GLY A 134 4.96 -1.91 44.96
N ILE A 135 4.92 -2.51 46.16
CA ILE A 135 4.93 -1.80 47.46
C ILE A 135 6.24 -1.02 47.65
N VAL A 136 7.38 -1.63 47.34
CA VAL A 136 8.70 -0.99 47.43
C VAL A 136 8.80 0.19 46.46
N LEU A 137 8.34 0.04 45.21
CA LEU A 137 8.30 1.11 44.22
C LEU A 137 7.37 2.25 44.65
N ALA A 138 6.23 1.94 45.27
CA ALA A 138 5.33 2.95 45.83
C ALA A 138 6.02 3.78 46.93
N LYS A 139 6.76 3.12 47.83
CA LYS A 139 7.57 3.77 48.90
C LYS A 139 8.72 4.60 48.33
N ALA A 140 9.43 4.08 47.34
CA ALA A 140 10.50 4.82 46.67
C ALA A 140 9.98 6.08 45.98
N SER A 141 8.75 6.04 45.45
CA SER A 141 8.09 7.21 44.83
C SER A 141 7.71 8.30 45.84
N THR A 142 7.55 7.97 47.12
CA THR A 142 7.27 8.92 48.20
C THR A 142 8.51 9.39 48.94
N SER A 143 9.58 8.58 49.04
CA SER A 143 10.77 8.92 49.84
C SER A 143 11.82 9.77 49.10
N ARG A 144 11.77 9.85 47.76
CA ARG A 144 12.65 10.71 46.96
C ARG A 144 11.91 11.95 46.47
N ARG A 145 11.65 12.90 47.39
CA ARG A 145 11.71 14.33 47.01
C ARG A 145 13.18 14.62 46.71
N ILE A 146 13.63 14.29 45.50
CA ILE A 146 14.85 14.88 44.97
C ILE A 146 14.57 16.37 44.95
N HIS A 147 15.20 17.13 45.84
CA HIS A 147 15.24 18.58 45.78
C HIS A 147 16.01 18.96 44.50
N PHE A 148 15.31 18.92 43.36
CA PHE A 148 15.69 19.78 42.25
C PHE A 148 15.43 21.20 42.75
N SER A 149 16.48 22.02 42.82
CA SER A 149 16.48 23.41 43.29
C SER A 149 15.64 24.36 42.40
N TYR A 150 14.78 23.81 41.56
CA TYR A 150 13.83 24.47 40.68
C TYR A 150 12.50 23.71 40.77
N GLU A 151 11.41 24.39 41.11
CA GLU A 151 10.05 23.89 40.92
C GLU A 151 9.80 23.72 39.40
N LEU A 152 10.19 22.57 38.85
CA LEU A 152 9.90 22.22 37.47
C LEU A 152 8.40 22.00 37.33
N SER A 153 7.78 22.71 36.39
CA SER A 153 6.36 22.50 36.10
C SER A 153 6.13 21.04 35.66
N PRO A 154 5.00 20.42 36.04
CA PRO A 154 4.69 19.04 35.66
C PRO A 154 4.77 18.78 34.15
N TYR A 155 4.52 19.81 33.34
CA TYR A 155 4.66 19.77 31.90
C TYR A 155 6.07 19.42 31.42
N LEU A 156 7.09 20.00 32.08
CA LEU A 156 8.50 19.75 31.75
C LEU A 156 8.89 18.33 32.14
N VAL A 157 8.43 17.88 33.29
CA VAL A 157 8.70 16.55 33.85
C VAL A 157 8.09 15.46 32.98
N ILE A 158 6.81 15.59 32.61
CA ILE A 158 6.12 14.64 31.74
C ILE A 158 6.79 14.58 30.35
N SER A 159 7.11 15.73 29.76
CA SER A 159 7.78 15.79 28.44
C SER A 159 9.17 15.12 28.49
N PHE A 160 9.93 15.32 29.57
CA PHE A 160 11.24 14.71 29.73
C PHE A 160 11.17 13.18 29.79
N TYR A 161 10.36 12.63 30.70
CA TYR A 161 10.24 11.17 30.86
C TYR A 161 9.65 10.50 29.63
N LEU A 162 8.68 11.13 28.96
CA LEU A 162 8.09 10.59 27.74
C LEU A 162 9.10 10.59 26.58
N GLY A 163 9.89 11.65 26.44
CA GLY A 163 10.99 11.72 25.46
C GLY A 163 12.05 10.64 25.69
N LEU A 164 12.45 10.40 26.94
CA LEU A 164 13.38 9.32 27.30
C LEU A 164 12.78 7.92 27.06
N ALA A 165 11.51 7.71 27.43
CA ALA A 165 10.85 6.43 27.26
C ALA A 165 10.74 6.04 25.77
N LEU A 166 10.46 7.01 24.88
CA LEU A 166 10.48 6.80 23.42
C LEU A 166 11.86 6.46 22.85
N ILE A 167 12.95 6.89 23.51
CA ILE A 167 14.31 6.49 23.13
C ILE A 167 14.61 5.10 23.67
N PHE A 168 14.25 4.83 24.92
CA PHE A 168 14.49 3.56 25.58
C PHE A 168 13.77 2.41 24.86
N ILE A 169 12.51 2.59 24.45
CA ILE A 169 11.75 1.57 23.72
C ILE A 169 12.39 1.17 22.38
N LYS A 170 13.23 2.03 21.79
CA LYS A 170 13.99 1.66 20.58
C LYS A 170 15.04 0.58 20.85
N LEU A 171 15.44 0.35 22.10
CA LEU A 171 16.40 -0.70 22.50
C LEU A 171 15.71 -2.03 22.86
N ALA A 172 14.40 -2.16 22.68
CA ALA A 172 13.73 -3.44 22.88
C ALA A 172 14.04 -4.42 21.72
N PRO A 173 14.18 -5.73 21.97
CA PRO A 173 14.14 -6.41 23.29
C PRO A 173 15.39 -6.11 24.12
N TYR A 174 15.27 -5.93 25.43
CA TYR A 174 16.40 -5.56 26.31
C TYR A 174 17.29 -6.76 26.69
N SER A 175 17.78 -7.51 25.69
CA SER A 175 18.62 -8.69 25.86
C SER A 175 20.00 -8.46 25.23
N PRO A 176 20.93 -7.81 25.96
CA PRO A 176 22.28 -7.58 25.46
C PRO A 176 23.08 -8.89 25.42
N ALA A 177 23.73 -9.17 24.29
CA ALA A 177 24.77 -10.18 24.15
C ALA A 177 26.11 -9.53 23.80
N LEU A 178 27.14 -9.87 24.56
CA LEU A 178 28.53 -9.57 24.24
C LEU A 178 29.15 -10.75 23.49
N ASP A 179 28.46 -11.20 22.44
CA ASP A 179 28.90 -12.31 21.58
C ASP A 179 29.29 -11.76 20.19
N PHE A 180 30.48 -12.13 19.73
CA PHE A 180 30.99 -11.73 18.42
C PHE A 180 30.12 -12.28 17.29
N ASP A 181 29.48 -13.44 17.49
CA ASP A 181 28.59 -14.03 16.48
C ASP A 181 27.27 -13.25 16.33
N VAL A 182 26.76 -12.65 17.40
CA VAL A 182 25.59 -11.74 17.34
C VAL A 182 25.95 -10.46 16.58
N LEU A 183 27.11 -9.87 16.86
CA LEU A 183 27.63 -8.72 16.10
C LEU A 183 27.77 -9.07 14.61
N LYS A 184 28.44 -10.18 14.30
CA LYS A 184 28.65 -10.65 12.93
C LYS A 184 27.32 -10.88 12.20
N THR A 185 26.33 -11.49 12.85
CA THR A 185 25.01 -11.76 12.27
C THR A 185 24.27 -10.47 11.96
N ASN A 186 24.25 -9.51 12.89
CA ASN A 186 23.62 -8.20 12.70
C ASN A 186 24.29 -7.38 11.58
N PHE A 187 25.63 -7.45 11.45
CA PHE A 187 26.34 -6.81 10.34
C PHE A 187 26.06 -7.48 8.99
N LYS A 188 25.99 -8.81 8.95
CA LYS A 188 25.65 -9.56 7.74
C LYS A 188 24.27 -9.18 7.20
N GLN A 189 23.26 -9.01 8.06
CA GLN A 189 21.91 -8.62 7.63
C GLN A 189 21.89 -7.29 6.85
N ILE A 190 22.66 -6.29 7.29
CA ILE A 190 22.76 -4.99 6.59
C ILE A 190 23.49 -5.12 5.25
N ILE A 191 24.58 -5.90 5.21
CA ILE A 191 25.43 -6.02 4.01
C ILE A 191 24.73 -6.83 2.92
N TYR A 192 24.11 -7.96 3.28
CA TYR A 192 23.51 -8.88 2.32
C TYR A 192 22.07 -8.52 1.92
N HIS A 193 21.35 -7.74 2.75
CA HIS A 193 19.98 -7.31 2.45
C HIS A 193 19.78 -5.79 2.64
N PRO A 194 20.42 -4.95 1.81
CA PRO A 194 20.37 -3.50 1.95
C PRO A 194 19.08 -2.90 1.38
N GLN A 195 17.93 -3.28 1.94
CA GLN A 195 16.63 -2.74 1.55
C GLN A 195 16.17 -1.67 2.54
N ILE A 196 15.73 -0.52 2.00
CA ILE A 196 15.10 0.55 2.76
C ILE A 196 13.59 0.37 2.64
N ASP A 197 12.98 -0.11 3.71
CA ASP A 197 11.54 0.01 3.91
C ASP A 197 11.21 1.44 4.34
N TRP A 198 10.40 2.13 3.54
CA TRP A 198 10.04 3.53 3.73
C TRP A 198 9.07 3.75 4.89
N TYR A 199 8.20 2.78 5.19
CA TYR A 199 7.29 2.87 6.32
C TYR A 199 8.08 2.88 7.64
N TRP A 200 8.97 1.89 7.82
CA TRP A 200 9.84 1.82 9.00
C TRP A 200 10.82 3.01 9.09
N THR A 201 11.24 3.55 7.95
CA THR A 201 12.05 4.78 7.89
C THR A 201 11.25 5.97 8.43
N TYR A 202 10.01 6.17 7.94
CA TYR A 202 9.13 7.24 8.38
C TYR A 202 8.80 7.14 9.88
N GLU A 203 8.43 5.95 10.36
CA GLU A 203 8.18 5.71 11.79
C GLU A 203 9.42 6.07 12.63
N SER A 204 10.61 5.69 12.16
CA SER A 204 11.87 6.04 12.83
C SER A 204 12.11 7.55 12.88
N VAL A 205 11.89 8.27 11.76
CA VAL A 205 12.03 9.73 11.67
C VAL A 205 11.11 10.42 12.67
N VAL A 206 9.81 10.07 12.64
CA VAL A 206 8.78 10.69 13.49
C VAL A 206 9.10 10.44 14.97
N THR A 207 9.45 9.21 15.34
CA THR A 207 9.78 8.87 16.72
C THR A 207 10.98 9.68 17.22
N TRP A 208 12.06 9.78 16.42
CA TRP A 208 13.24 10.58 16.80
C TRP A 208 12.92 12.08 16.93
N LEU A 209 12.16 12.65 15.99
CA LEU A 209 11.77 14.07 16.05
C LEU A 209 10.90 14.38 17.27
N ILE A 210 9.99 13.48 17.65
CA ILE A 210 9.16 13.63 18.85
C ILE A 210 10.02 13.53 20.10
N SER A 211 10.93 12.56 20.19
CA SER A 211 11.89 12.46 21.29
C SER A 211 12.72 13.73 21.44
N PHE A 212 13.28 14.26 20.34
CA PHE A 212 14.04 15.51 20.37
C PHE A 212 13.18 16.70 20.82
N TYR A 213 11.96 16.79 20.30
CA TYR A 213 11.03 17.85 20.67
C TYR A 213 10.69 17.80 22.16
N LEU A 214 10.22 16.65 22.66
CA LEU A 214 9.82 16.47 24.06
C LEU A 214 10.99 16.70 25.03
N LEU A 215 12.18 16.20 24.70
CA LEU A 215 13.38 16.45 25.50
C LEU A 215 13.80 17.93 25.46
N SER A 216 13.67 18.60 24.31
CA SER A 216 13.97 20.04 24.20
C SER A 216 13.00 20.92 24.99
N GLN A 217 11.74 20.49 25.14
CA GLN A 217 10.77 21.18 25.98
C GLN A 217 11.17 21.17 27.44
N ALA A 218 11.90 20.16 27.92
CA ALA A 218 12.35 20.07 29.30
C ALA A 218 13.37 21.17 29.72
N LYS A 219 13.87 21.97 28.76
CA LYS A 219 14.80 23.10 28.98
C LYS A 219 16.02 22.74 29.85
N LEU A 220 16.49 21.51 29.76
CA LEU A 220 17.66 21.04 30.49
C LEU A 220 18.92 21.66 29.88
N LYS A 221 19.68 22.43 30.68
CA LYS A 221 20.92 23.11 30.24
C LYS A 221 21.93 22.15 29.61
N TRP A 222 21.93 20.88 30.01
CA TRP A 222 22.86 19.88 29.51
C TRP A 222 22.46 19.27 28.15
N LEU A 223 21.24 19.49 27.65
CA LEU A 223 20.71 18.84 26.45
C LEU A 223 20.87 19.73 25.20
N THR A 224 22.06 19.73 24.62
CA THR A 224 22.38 20.47 23.39
C THR A 224 22.17 19.62 22.13
N THR A 225 22.04 20.26 20.96
CA THR A 225 21.89 19.55 19.66
C THR A 225 23.03 18.54 19.43
N GLY A 226 24.27 18.89 19.79
CA GLY A 226 25.41 17.97 19.67
C GLY A 226 25.28 16.70 20.53
N LYS A 227 24.71 16.81 21.72
CA LYS A 227 24.47 15.65 22.59
C LYS A 227 23.31 14.77 22.12
N LEU A 228 22.32 15.34 21.42
CA LEU A 228 21.30 14.54 20.75
C LEU A 228 21.91 13.68 19.62
N VAL A 229 22.88 14.22 18.87
CA VAL A 229 23.64 13.44 17.88
C VAL A 229 24.37 12.28 18.54
N VAL A 230 25.14 12.54 19.61
CA VAL A 230 25.84 11.50 20.38
C VAL A 230 24.88 10.43 20.89
N MET A 231 23.72 10.83 21.40
CA MET A 231 22.68 9.92 21.88
C MET A 231 22.12 9.02 20.78
N VAL A 232 21.88 9.55 19.57
CA VAL A 232 21.45 8.75 18.41
C VAL A 232 22.52 7.70 18.07
N PHE A 233 23.78 8.12 17.96
CA PHE A 233 24.88 7.20 17.67
C PHE A 233 25.03 6.13 18.76
N ALA A 234 24.92 6.50 20.04
CA ALA A 234 24.99 5.57 21.15
C ALA A 234 23.85 4.53 21.08
N VAL A 235 22.61 4.96 20.85
CA VAL A 235 21.46 4.06 20.73
C VAL A 235 21.62 3.11 19.54
N LEU A 236 22.02 3.63 18.37
CA LEU A 236 22.24 2.79 17.18
C LEU A 236 23.43 1.83 17.34
N SER A 237 24.46 2.21 18.10
CA SER A 237 25.61 1.34 18.37
C SER A 237 25.25 0.22 19.34
N VAL A 238 24.54 0.55 20.43
CA VAL A 238 24.08 -0.43 21.42
C VAL A 238 23.15 -1.46 20.78
N LYS A 239 22.35 -1.05 19.78
CA LYS A 239 21.46 -1.97 19.06
C LYS A 239 22.17 -3.19 18.48
N PHE A 240 23.40 -3.05 17.99
CA PHE A 240 24.18 -4.17 17.44
C PHE A 240 24.53 -5.24 18.47
N LEU A 241 24.52 -4.89 19.75
CA LEU A 241 24.82 -5.77 20.87
C LEU A 241 23.57 -6.46 21.45
N ILE A 242 22.41 -6.36 20.79
CA ILE A 242 21.14 -6.91 21.28
C ILE A 242 20.74 -8.12 20.44
N ILE A 243 20.46 -9.24 21.11
CA ILE A 243 20.02 -10.49 20.47
C ILE A 243 18.64 -10.30 19.83
N ASN A 244 18.43 -10.86 18.64
CA ASN A 244 17.14 -10.81 17.92
C ASN A 244 16.61 -9.40 17.67
N ASN A 245 17.51 -8.41 17.60
CA ASN A 245 17.15 -7.07 17.20
C ASN A 245 17.11 -6.98 15.67
N ASN A 246 15.97 -6.60 15.10
CA ASN A 246 15.81 -6.42 13.65
C ASN A 246 16.48 -5.11 13.21
N ILE A 247 17.80 -5.16 13.05
CA ILE A 247 18.59 -4.01 12.61
C ILE A 247 18.52 -3.93 11.08
N ASN A 248 17.89 -2.87 10.58
CA ASN A 248 17.77 -2.61 9.14
C ASN A 248 18.28 -1.20 8.78
N ILE A 249 18.57 -1.00 7.49
CA ILE A 249 19.06 0.29 6.98
C ILE A 249 18.03 1.41 7.19
N SER A 250 16.73 1.09 7.15
CA SER A 250 15.64 2.05 7.39
C SER A 250 15.75 2.78 8.73
N GLN A 251 16.17 2.08 9.79
CA GLN A 251 16.31 2.70 11.11
C GLN A 251 17.48 3.69 11.17
N PHE A 252 18.63 3.37 10.56
CA PHE A 252 19.77 4.27 10.45
C PHE A 252 19.42 5.49 9.60
N PHE A 253 18.87 5.24 8.42
CA PHE A 253 18.50 6.31 7.49
C PHE A 253 17.46 7.24 8.12
N GLY A 254 16.44 6.70 8.79
CA GLY A 254 15.44 7.50 9.49
C GLY A 254 16.02 8.32 10.64
N ALA A 255 16.98 7.79 11.40
CA ALA A 255 17.66 8.54 12.44
C ALA A 255 18.52 9.69 11.87
N SER A 256 19.23 9.44 10.77
CA SER A 256 20.02 10.45 10.06
C SER A 256 19.14 11.56 9.50
N VAL A 257 18.02 11.22 8.85
CA VAL A 257 17.05 12.21 8.33
C VAL A 257 16.45 13.04 9.47
N ALA A 258 16.08 12.41 10.60
CA ALA A 258 15.57 13.14 11.76
C ALA A 258 16.60 14.13 12.32
N LEU A 259 17.89 13.76 12.38
CA LEU A 259 18.97 14.66 12.78
C LEU A 259 19.13 15.83 11.80
N VAL A 260 19.11 15.58 10.49
CA VAL A 260 19.22 16.63 9.46
C VAL A 260 18.05 17.61 9.56
N ILE A 261 16.81 17.11 9.71
CA ILE A 261 15.62 17.94 9.94
C ILE A 261 15.77 18.75 11.23
N TRP A 262 16.23 18.12 12.31
CA TRP A 262 16.38 18.78 13.60
C TRP A 262 17.47 19.85 13.62
N ILE A 263 18.55 19.67 12.85
CA ILE A 263 19.65 20.64 12.74
C ILE A 263 19.27 21.77 11.77
N SER A 264 18.74 21.43 10.60
CA SER A 264 18.58 22.38 9.48
C SER A 264 17.22 23.05 9.44
N LEU A 265 16.18 22.36 9.91
CA LEU A 265 14.77 22.75 9.78
C LEU A 265 14.04 22.78 11.13
N LYS A 266 14.77 22.94 12.24
CA LYS A 266 14.21 22.96 13.60
C LYS A 266 13.02 23.91 13.75
N SER A 267 13.06 25.07 13.08
CA SER A 267 12.01 26.09 13.13
C SER A 267 10.68 25.63 12.53
N LEU A 268 10.69 24.62 11.65
CA LEU A 268 9.48 24.04 11.06
C LEU A 268 8.86 22.96 11.96
N VAL A 269 9.65 22.34 12.83
CA VAL A 269 9.20 21.28 13.75
C VAL A 269 8.39 21.89 14.89
N ASN A 270 7.09 21.64 14.91
CA ASN A 270 6.18 22.14 15.93
C ASN A 270 5.22 21.05 16.43
N LYS A 271 4.63 21.26 17.61
CA LYS A 271 3.69 20.32 18.25
C LYS A 271 2.51 19.87 17.39
N GLN A 272 1.99 20.73 16.51
CA GLN A 272 0.84 20.39 15.65
C GLN A 272 1.27 19.41 14.56
N LEU A 273 2.41 19.67 13.91
CA LEU A 273 2.98 18.80 12.90
C LEU A 273 3.39 17.45 13.50
N LEU A 274 4.03 17.47 14.67
CA LEU A 274 4.44 16.25 15.37
C LEU A 274 3.24 15.41 15.84
N PHE A 275 2.17 16.06 16.31
CA PHE A 275 0.92 15.38 16.64
C PHE A 275 0.33 14.68 15.41
N LEU A 276 0.20 15.40 14.29
CA LEU A 276 -0.33 14.84 13.06
C LEU A 276 0.54 13.69 12.54
N ALA A 277 1.87 13.86 12.54
CA ALA A 277 2.81 12.84 12.11
C ALA A 277 2.73 11.58 12.99
N LEU A 278 2.61 11.73 14.31
CA LEU A 278 2.47 10.61 15.24
C LEU A 278 1.15 9.86 15.04
N VAL A 279 0.03 10.59 14.92
CA VAL A 279 -1.28 9.99 14.67
C VAL A 279 -1.30 9.24 13.34
N LEU A 280 -0.72 9.82 12.29
CA LEU A 280 -0.55 9.13 11.02
C LEU A 280 0.29 7.87 11.18
N THR A 281 1.41 7.94 11.92
CA THR A 281 2.26 6.77 12.19
C THR A 281 1.48 5.66 12.90
N ILE A 282 0.65 6.00 13.89
CA ILE A 282 -0.18 5.06 14.63
C ILE A 282 -1.20 4.39 13.70
N ILE A 283 -1.97 5.17 12.93
CA ILE A 283 -2.98 4.63 12.01
C ILE A 283 -2.30 3.74 10.97
N GLN A 284 -1.21 4.22 10.37
CA GLN A 284 -0.44 3.46 9.40
C GLN A 284 0.13 2.16 9.97
N ASN A 285 0.53 2.11 11.24
CA ASN A 285 1.00 0.88 11.88
C ASN A 285 -0.08 -0.20 11.99
N GLY A 286 -1.35 0.20 12.12
CA GLY A 286 -2.48 -0.72 12.10
C GLY A 286 -2.90 -1.14 10.70
N LEU A 287 -2.61 -0.31 9.69
CA LEU A 287 -3.06 -0.53 8.31
C LEU A 287 -1.98 -1.14 7.40
N TYR A 288 -0.70 -1.04 7.75
CA TYR A 288 0.44 -1.60 7.00
C TYR A 288 0.33 -3.14 6.91
N PRO A 289 0.52 -3.77 5.72
CA PRO A 289 1.13 -3.27 4.48
C PRO A 289 0.24 -2.42 3.57
N PHE A 290 -0.92 -1.98 4.05
CA PHE A 290 -1.93 -1.26 3.28
C PHE A 290 -2.47 -2.15 2.16
N GLU A 291 -2.94 -3.33 2.51
CA GLU A 291 -3.62 -4.24 1.58
C GLU A 291 -5.04 -4.46 2.10
N LEU A 292 -6.03 -4.30 1.22
CA LEU A 292 -7.43 -4.46 1.58
C LEU A 292 -7.82 -5.93 1.59
N LYS A 293 -8.56 -6.37 2.62
CA LYS A 293 -9.17 -7.69 2.69
C LYS A 293 -10.34 -7.79 1.69
N PRO A 294 -10.61 -8.98 1.12
CA PRO A 294 -11.76 -9.21 0.24
C PRO A 294 -13.11 -9.02 0.95
N SER A 295 -13.17 -9.34 2.24
CA SER A 295 -14.33 -9.14 3.11
C SER A 295 -13.92 -8.53 4.45
N PRO A 296 -14.75 -7.65 5.05
CA PRO A 296 -14.43 -7.06 6.35
C PRO A 296 -14.55 -8.11 7.46
N THR A 297 -13.52 -8.24 8.31
CA THR A 297 -13.60 -9.10 9.50
C THR A 297 -14.46 -8.46 10.58
N ASP A 298 -14.95 -9.25 11.55
CA ASP A 298 -15.66 -8.70 12.70
C ASP A 298 -14.79 -7.81 13.57
N PHE A 299 -15.42 -6.84 14.24
CA PHE A 299 -14.76 -5.99 15.22
C PHE A 299 -14.88 -6.63 16.60
N HIS A 300 -13.75 -6.97 17.21
CA HIS A 300 -13.73 -7.57 18.53
C HIS A 300 -13.96 -6.48 19.60
N TRP A 301 -15.13 -6.51 20.22
CA TRP A 301 -15.48 -5.63 21.34
C TRP A 301 -14.80 -6.04 22.65
N LEU A 302 -14.23 -7.24 22.71
CA LEU A 302 -13.48 -7.73 23.86
C LEU A 302 -12.02 -7.26 23.76
N PRO A 303 -11.51 -6.48 24.73
CA PRO A 303 -10.15 -5.97 24.67
C PRO A 303 -9.12 -7.09 24.89
N PHE A 304 -7.93 -6.87 24.32
CA PHE A 304 -6.74 -7.71 24.38
C PHE A 304 -6.86 -9.08 23.69
N SER A 305 -7.89 -9.32 22.88
CA SER A 305 -8.08 -10.59 22.19
C SER A 305 -6.91 -10.94 21.26
N GLY A 306 -6.35 -9.96 20.55
CA GLY A 306 -5.15 -10.15 19.73
C GLY A 306 -3.83 -10.17 20.52
N SER A 307 -3.79 -9.54 21.70
CA SER A 307 -2.56 -9.41 22.51
C SER A 307 -2.33 -10.59 23.46
N LEU A 308 -3.36 -11.38 23.76
CA LEU A 308 -3.29 -12.54 24.65
C LEU A 308 -2.92 -13.84 23.93
N ASN A 309 -2.94 -13.84 22.59
CA ASN A 309 -2.52 -14.97 21.75
C ASN A 309 -1.09 -14.75 21.22
N GLY A 310 -0.26 -15.81 21.20
CA GLY A 310 1.12 -15.76 20.67
C GLY A 310 2.20 -15.52 21.73
N ASN A 311 3.38 -15.04 21.30
CA ASN A 311 4.54 -14.87 22.18
C ASN A 311 4.35 -13.67 23.13
N ILE A 312 4.18 -13.97 24.42
CA ILE A 312 3.91 -12.99 25.48
C ILE A 312 4.97 -11.87 25.52
N LEU A 313 6.25 -12.19 25.34
CA LEU A 313 7.33 -11.19 25.41
C LEU A 313 7.22 -10.18 24.25
N LEU A 314 6.95 -10.66 23.04
CA LEU A 314 6.74 -9.79 21.87
C LEU A 314 5.47 -8.94 22.02
N ASN A 315 4.39 -9.52 22.53
CA ASN A 315 3.13 -8.81 22.77
C ASN A 315 3.28 -7.72 23.85
N ILE A 316 4.04 -7.99 24.93
CA ILE A 316 4.36 -7.00 25.96
C ILE A 316 5.16 -5.84 25.36
N ILE A 317 6.16 -6.13 24.52
CA ILE A 317 6.98 -5.09 23.87
C ILE A 317 6.12 -4.26 22.90
N ALA A 318 5.29 -4.91 22.08
CA ALA A 318 4.40 -4.25 21.14
C ALA A 318 3.37 -3.35 21.86
N MET A 319 2.74 -3.87 22.91
CA MET A 319 1.77 -3.13 23.71
C MET A 319 2.43 -1.95 24.45
N SER A 320 3.65 -2.12 24.96
CA SER A 320 4.43 -1.04 25.58
C SER A 320 4.75 0.08 24.60
N LYS A 321 5.14 -0.25 23.36
CA LYS A 321 5.36 0.72 22.28
C LYS A 321 4.08 1.48 21.94
N LYS A 322 2.96 0.76 21.76
CA LYS A 322 1.64 1.35 21.48
C LYS A 322 1.21 2.33 22.58
N MET A 323 1.31 1.93 23.85
CA MET A 323 0.94 2.77 24.99
C MET A 323 1.76 4.06 25.06
N LEU A 324 3.08 3.99 24.80
CA LEU A 324 3.95 5.17 24.73
C LEU A 324 3.54 6.12 23.59
N PHE A 325 3.19 5.58 22.43
CA PHE A 325 2.74 6.38 21.28
C PHE A 325 1.40 7.05 21.58
N TYR A 326 0.45 6.35 22.21
CA TYR A 326 -0.85 6.89 22.61
C TYR A 326 -0.72 8.02 23.64
N ILE A 327 0.07 7.82 24.70
CA ILE A 327 0.33 8.85 25.71
C ILE A 327 1.02 10.06 25.07
N SER A 328 1.95 9.85 24.14
CA SER A 328 2.63 10.91 23.39
C SER A 328 1.68 11.70 22.49
N ALA A 329 0.74 11.03 21.82
CA ALA A 329 -0.27 11.69 20.99
C ALA A 329 -1.21 12.55 21.83
N VAL A 330 -1.72 12.02 22.95
CA VAL A 330 -2.56 12.78 23.91
C VAL A 330 -1.79 13.97 24.46
N TRP A 331 -0.51 13.77 24.83
CA TRP A 331 0.34 14.83 25.37
C TRP A 331 0.60 15.95 24.35
N LEU A 332 0.96 15.62 23.10
CA LEU A 332 1.18 16.61 22.05
C LEU A 332 -0.09 17.40 21.74
N MET A 333 -1.25 16.74 21.70
CA MET A 333 -2.55 17.41 21.52
C MET A 333 -2.91 18.29 22.72
N TYR A 334 -2.58 17.86 23.93
CA TYR A 334 -2.74 18.66 25.13
C TYR A 334 -1.86 19.91 25.10
N LEU A 335 -0.61 19.81 24.62
CA LEU A 335 0.25 20.98 24.41
C LEU A 335 -0.32 21.97 23.38
N VAL A 336 -1.20 21.52 22.47
CA VAL A 336 -1.90 22.37 21.49
C VAL A 336 -3.15 23.00 22.10
N THR A 337 -3.99 22.22 22.75
CA THR A 337 -5.35 22.62 23.15
C THR A 337 -5.44 23.14 24.58
N ASN A 338 -4.47 22.80 25.43
CA ASN A 338 -4.48 22.97 26.88
C ASN A 338 -5.70 22.35 27.59
N LYS A 339 -6.39 21.40 26.93
CA LYS A 339 -7.58 20.71 27.45
C LYS A 339 -7.36 19.21 27.39
N LEU A 340 -6.97 18.60 28.52
CA LEU A 340 -6.61 17.18 28.57
C LEU A 340 -7.79 16.28 28.18
N ARG A 341 -8.98 16.50 28.75
CA ARG A 341 -10.19 15.71 28.41
C ARG A 341 -10.51 15.73 26.92
N LEU A 342 -10.46 16.92 26.31
CA LEU A 342 -10.68 17.07 24.88
C LEU A 342 -9.60 16.32 24.08
N SER A 343 -8.34 16.46 24.47
CA SER A 343 -7.21 15.79 23.82
C SER A 343 -7.35 14.26 23.88
N THR A 344 -7.67 13.71 25.06
CA THR A 344 -7.87 12.27 25.24
C THR A 344 -9.03 11.76 24.40
N ILE A 345 -10.19 12.43 24.43
CA ILE A 345 -11.38 12.01 23.65
C ILE A 345 -11.09 12.10 22.15
N THR A 346 -10.48 13.18 21.68
CA THR A 346 -10.15 13.35 20.27
C THR A 346 -9.19 12.26 19.79
N VAL A 347 -8.12 11.96 20.55
CA VAL A 347 -7.20 10.89 20.18
C VAL A 347 -7.90 9.53 20.24
N ALA A 348 -8.71 9.25 21.27
CA ALA A 348 -9.42 7.98 21.39
C ALA A 348 -10.39 7.73 20.22
N ILE A 349 -11.10 8.76 19.76
CA ILE A 349 -11.98 8.67 18.58
C ILE A 349 -11.15 8.39 17.32
N ILE A 350 -10.03 9.08 17.13
CA ILE A 350 -9.17 8.89 15.95
C ILE A 350 -8.60 7.46 15.94
N ILE A 351 -8.10 6.97 17.08
CA ILE A 351 -7.58 5.61 17.18
C ILE A 351 -8.69 4.59 16.98
N PHE A 352 -9.87 4.79 17.56
CA PHE A 352 -11.03 3.93 17.33
C PHE A 352 -11.40 3.84 15.85
N ILE A 353 -11.40 4.96 15.12
CA ILE A 353 -11.65 4.95 13.66
C ILE A 353 -10.54 4.18 12.94
N GLY A 354 -9.28 4.34 13.35
CA GLY A 354 -8.15 3.57 12.83
C GLY A 354 -8.32 2.06 13.05
N GLU A 355 -8.57 1.63 14.28
CA GLU A 355 -8.83 0.23 14.64
C GLU A 355 -10.06 -0.33 13.92
N TYR A 356 -11.14 0.44 13.82
CA TYR A 356 -12.33 0.01 13.08
C TYR A 356 -12.03 -0.14 11.58
N SER A 357 -11.14 0.69 11.03
CA SER A 357 -10.72 0.59 9.64
C SER A 357 -9.91 -0.69 9.38
N GLN A 358 -9.19 -1.23 10.37
CA GLN A 358 -8.43 -2.48 10.24
C GLN A 358 -9.28 -3.70 9.86
N ARG A 359 -10.61 -3.64 10.04
CA ARG A 359 -11.54 -4.66 9.54
C ARG A 359 -11.36 -4.90 8.04
N PHE A 360 -11.00 -3.85 7.31
CA PHE A 360 -10.85 -3.86 5.87
C PHE A 360 -9.42 -4.15 5.40
N PHE A 361 -8.44 -4.31 6.30
CA PHE A 361 -7.03 -4.45 5.93
C PHE A 361 -6.41 -5.76 6.46
N THR A 362 -5.45 -6.30 5.71
CA THR A 362 -4.75 -7.58 5.98
C THR A 362 -3.82 -7.48 7.19
N ASN A 363 -3.55 -8.61 7.87
CA ASN A 363 -2.57 -8.73 8.97
C ASN A 363 -2.86 -7.92 10.25
N SER A 364 -4.07 -7.39 10.40
CA SER A 364 -4.50 -6.62 11.57
C SER A 364 -5.76 -7.19 12.22
N VAL A 365 -5.80 -7.21 13.55
CA VAL A 365 -6.95 -7.63 14.36
C VAL A 365 -7.70 -6.38 14.82
N ALA A 366 -8.87 -6.14 14.24
CA ALA A 366 -9.69 -4.99 14.58
C ALA A 366 -10.36 -5.19 15.96
N GLU A 367 -9.87 -4.48 16.99
CA GLU A 367 -10.38 -4.60 18.36
C GLU A 367 -10.44 -3.27 19.12
N ILE A 368 -11.19 -3.23 20.22
CA ILE A 368 -11.40 -2.01 21.01
C ILE A 368 -10.19 -1.60 21.88
N THR A 369 -9.22 -2.50 22.05
CA THR A 369 -8.10 -2.39 22.99
C THR A 369 -7.38 -1.05 22.95
N ASP A 370 -7.02 -0.59 21.74
CA ASP A 370 -6.17 0.57 21.58
C ASP A 370 -6.89 1.88 21.94
N ALA A 371 -8.20 1.96 21.69
CA ALA A 371 -9.02 3.07 22.15
C ALA A 371 -9.11 3.11 23.69
N ILE A 372 -9.22 1.95 24.36
CA ILE A 372 -9.21 1.85 25.82
C ILE A 372 -7.84 2.26 26.39
N LEU A 373 -6.75 1.85 25.76
CA LEU A 373 -5.39 2.23 26.16
C LEU A 373 -5.17 3.76 26.07
N VAL A 374 -5.76 4.44 25.07
CA VAL A 374 -5.72 5.90 24.99
C VAL A 374 -6.46 6.55 26.16
N LEU A 375 -7.66 6.05 26.52
CA LEU A 375 -8.43 6.55 27.65
C LEU A 375 -7.66 6.36 28.97
N LEU A 376 -7.06 5.19 29.16
CA LEU A 376 -6.20 4.88 30.31
C LEU A 376 -4.98 5.81 30.36
N GLY A 377 -4.29 6.02 29.23
CA GLY A 377 -3.16 6.94 29.13
C GLY A 377 -3.53 8.39 29.46
N GLY A 378 -4.68 8.86 28.98
CA GLY A 378 -5.22 10.17 29.31
C GLY A 378 -5.59 10.32 30.80
N TYR A 379 -6.10 9.25 31.42
CA TYR A 379 -6.36 9.21 32.85
C TYR A 379 -5.06 9.25 33.67
N ILE A 380 -4.03 8.49 33.27
CA ILE A 380 -2.69 8.53 33.90
C ILE A 380 -2.11 9.95 33.84
N LEU A 381 -2.17 10.61 32.67
CA LEU A 381 -1.74 12.00 32.53
C LEU A 381 -2.54 12.95 33.44
N SER A 382 -3.83 12.68 33.65
CA SER A 382 -4.67 13.48 34.56
C SER A 382 -4.21 13.37 36.01
N LEU A 383 -3.83 12.19 36.48
CA LEU A 383 -3.29 11.97 37.82
C LEU A 383 -1.94 12.67 38.02
N CYS A 384 -1.11 12.71 36.97
CA CYS A 384 0.17 13.43 36.99
C CYS A 384 -0.03 14.95 37.06
N LEU A 385 -1.11 15.48 36.47
CA LEU A 385 -1.39 16.92 36.42
C LEU A 385 -2.19 17.42 37.63
N THR A 386 -3.10 16.63 38.21
CA THR A 386 -3.94 17.03 39.36
C THR A 386 -3.15 17.23 40.65
N LYS A 387 -2.02 16.53 40.81
CA LYS A 387 -1.14 16.67 41.99
C LYS A 387 -0.40 18.01 42.09
N SER A 388 -0.43 18.84 41.05
CA SER A 388 0.31 20.12 40.98
C SER A 388 -0.55 21.36 41.20
N ASN A 389 -1.88 21.25 41.16
CA ASN A 389 -2.77 22.41 41.26
C ASN A 389 -3.00 22.89 42.71
N HIS A 390 -2.54 22.15 43.72
CA HIS A 390 -2.74 22.53 45.12
C HIS A 390 -1.72 23.53 45.68
N ASP A 391 -0.55 23.71 45.05
CA ASP A 391 0.51 24.62 45.57
C ASP A 391 0.85 25.82 44.63
N GLY A 392 0.34 25.86 43.40
CA GLY A 392 0.82 26.81 42.38
C GLY A 392 0.04 28.12 42.19
N GLN A 393 -1.05 28.38 42.92
CA GLN A 393 -1.92 29.54 42.65
C GLN A 393 -1.47 30.87 43.27
N LYS A 394 -0.29 30.96 43.90
CA LYS A 394 0.11 32.16 44.66
C LYS A 394 1.19 33.07 44.05
N ILE A 395 1.76 32.78 42.86
CA ILE A 395 2.98 33.49 42.40
C ILE A 395 2.86 34.14 40.99
N ILE A 396 1.66 34.32 40.43
CA ILE A 396 1.50 35.05 39.14
C ILE A 396 0.51 36.21 39.29
N ARG A 397 0.81 37.09 40.23
CA ARG A 397 0.46 38.51 40.20
C ARG A 397 1.69 39.22 40.70
N ASP A 398 2.44 39.82 39.76
CA ASP A 398 3.44 40.88 39.93
C ASP A 398 4.64 40.65 39.00
N ASN A 399 4.55 41.22 37.79
CA ASN A 399 5.61 42.04 37.22
C ASN A 399 5.21 42.62 35.84
N PRO A 400 5.02 43.94 35.73
CA PRO A 400 4.96 44.63 34.45
C PRO A 400 6.35 45.13 34.06
N GLY A 401 6.83 44.79 32.87
CA GLY A 401 8.03 45.43 32.35
C GLY A 401 8.56 44.75 31.11
N TYR A 402 8.25 45.30 29.93
CA TYR A 402 9.16 45.23 28.79
C TYR A 402 9.06 46.51 27.94
N THR A 403 10.25 46.97 27.61
CA THR A 403 10.69 48.30 27.19
C THR A 403 10.58 48.54 25.68
N LYS A 404 10.39 49.81 25.32
CA LYS A 404 10.63 50.39 23.99
C LYS A 404 12.09 50.20 23.55
N VAL A 405 12.31 49.81 22.29
CA VAL A 405 13.58 50.07 21.57
C VAL A 405 13.27 50.54 20.13
N SER A 406 14.19 51.36 19.66
CA SER A 406 14.20 52.42 18.65
C SER A 406 14.08 52.03 17.18
N ASN A 407 13.49 52.95 16.41
CA ASN A 407 13.58 53.05 14.96
C ASN A 407 15.01 53.39 14.51
N THR A 408 15.48 52.70 13.47
CA THR A 408 16.58 53.17 12.61
C THR A 408 16.10 53.24 11.16
N ASN A 409 16.39 54.38 10.53
CA ASN A 409 16.07 54.72 9.16
C ASN A 409 16.87 53.87 8.16
N LEU A 410 16.19 53.31 7.15
CA LEU A 410 16.80 52.82 5.93
C LEU A 410 16.02 53.37 4.73
N SER A 411 16.76 54.10 3.89
CA SER A 411 16.35 54.78 2.66
C SER A 411 15.54 53.87 1.72
N GLN A 412 14.32 54.30 1.37
CA GLN A 412 13.47 53.66 0.38
C GLN A 412 13.96 53.97 -1.04
N SER A 413 14.53 52.97 -1.71
CA SER A 413 14.62 52.93 -3.17
C SER A 413 13.22 52.77 -3.77
N LYS A 414 12.82 53.67 -4.67
CA LYS A 414 11.55 53.62 -5.42
C LYS A 414 11.44 52.32 -6.24
N MET A 415 10.81 51.30 -5.67
CA MET A 415 10.40 50.11 -6.41
C MET A 415 9.06 50.42 -7.07
N VAL A 416 9.06 50.56 -8.40
CA VAL A 416 7.84 50.83 -9.20
C VAL A 416 6.98 49.55 -9.25
N CYS A 417 5.91 49.51 -8.46
CA CYS A 417 4.91 48.43 -8.49
C CYS A 417 4.05 48.49 -9.76
N ILE A 418 3.81 47.34 -10.38
CA ILE A 418 2.80 47.18 -11.45
C ILE A 418 1.41 47.50 -10.87
N ASN A 419 0.61 48.26 -11.62
CA ASN A 419 -0.73 48.67 -11.18
C ASN A 419 -1.64 47.44 -11.05
N GLN A 420 -2.44 47.32 -9.98
CA GLN A 420 -3.27 46.13 -9.71
C GLN A 420 -4.23 45.77 -10.86
N ARG A 421 -4.68 46.77 -11.64
CA ARG A 421 -5.55 46.58 -12.81
C ARG A 421 -4.86 45.97 -14.04
N ASP A 422 -3.53 46.09 -14.15
CA ASP A 422 -2.78 45.50 -15.27
C ASP A 422 -2.62 43.99 -15.07
N ILE A 423 -2.50 43.56 -13.81
CA ILE A 423 -2.42 42.15 -13.41
C ILE A 423 -3.75 41.42 -13.66
N ALA A 424 -4.88 42.10 -13.46
CA ALA A 424 -6.20 41.47 -13.55
C ALA A 424 -6.55 40.96 -14.97
N SER A 425 -6.16 41.70 -16.01
CA SER A 425 -6.34 41.25 -17.40
C SER A 425 -5.54 39.99 -17.74
N LEU A 426 -4.39 39.79 -17.09
CA LEU A 426 -3.54 38.60 -17.25
C LEU A 426 -4.13 37.39 -16.50
N ASP A 427 -4.87 37.62 -15.41
CA ASP A 427 -5.66 36.56 -14.77
C ASP A 427 -6.80 36.09 -15.69
N GLY A 428 -7.45 36.99 -16.44
CA GLY A 428 -8.40 36.61 -17.48
C GLY A 428 -7.79 35.71 -18.56
N LEU A 429 -6.57 36.02 -19.03
CA LEU A 429 -5.86 35.15 -19.98
C LEU A 429 -5.51 33.78 -19.39
N ARG A 430 -5.17 33.69 -18.10
CA ARG A 430 -4.99 32.41 -17.40
C ARG A 430 -6.27 31.58 -17.33
N ALA A 431 -7.42 32.25 -17.15
CA ALA A 431 -8.70 31.57 -17.16
C ALA A 431 -8.98 30.93 -18.52
N LEU A 432 -8.77 31.68 -19.61
CA LEU A 432 -8.90 31.15 -20.97
C LEU A 432 -7.94 29.98 -21.22
N ALA A 433 -6.69 30.07 -20.76
CA ALA A 433 -5.71 29.00 -20.86
C ALA A 433 -6.17 27.72 -20.13
N ALA A 434 -6.62 27.84 -18.86
CA ALA A 434 -7.10 26.70 -18.07
C ALA A 434 -8.34 26.04 -18.69
N LEU A 435 -9.30 26.85 -19.16
CA LEU A 435 -10.52 26.36 -19.79
C LEU A 435 -10.23 25.68 -21.14
N SER A 436 -9.27 26.20 -21.92
CA SER A 436 -8.86 25.57 -23.18
C SER A 436 -8.27 24.18 -22.94
N VAL A 437 -7.45 24.01 -21.90
CA VAL A 437 -6.90 22.69 -21.52
C VAL A 437 -7.99 21.74 -21.01
N PHE A 438 -8.99 22.25 -20.27
CA PHE A 438 -10.16 21.45 -19.89
C PHE A 438 -10.91 20.93 -21.13
N ILE A 439 -11.14 21.79 -22.13
CA ILE A 439 -11.87 21.46 -23.35
C ILE A 439 -11.17 20.34 -24.14
N VAL A 440 -9.84 20.35 -24.24
CA VAL A 440 -9.06 19.29 -24.91
C VAL A 440 -9.34 17.93 -24.30
N HIS A 441 -9.20 17.82 -22.98
CA HIS A 441 -9.39 16.54 -22.30
C HIS A 441 -10.86 16.14 -22.30
N PHE A 442 -11.77 17.09 -22.17
CA PHE A 442 -13.20 16.85 -22.35
C PHE A 442 -13.52 16.25 -23.72
N GLN A 443 -12.92 16.78 -24.79
CA GLN A 443 -13.05 16.22 -26.14
C GLN A 443 -12.46 14.80 -26.21
N GLN A 444 -11.27 14.55 -25.64
CA GLN A 444 -10.66 13.22 -25.59
C GLN A 444 -11.50 12.16 -24.86
N PHE A 445 -12.33 12.58 -23.88
CA PHE A 445 -13.24 11.67 -23.15
C PHE A 445 -14.59 11.47 -23.84
N THR A 446 -15.02 12.40 -24.70
CA THR A 446 -16.36 12.40 -25.32
C THR A 446 -16.34 12.10 -26.81
N ASN A 447 -15.20 12.26 -27.48
CA ASN A 447 -15.04 12.23 -28.93
C ASN A 447 -16.09 13.09 -29.67
N VAL A 448 -16.55 14.18 -29.04
CA VAL A 448 -17.53 15.07 -29.68
C VAL A 448 -16.83 15.91 -30.75
N GLY A 449 -17.47 16.05 -31.90
CA GLY A 449 -16.92 16.76 -33.06
C GLY A 449 -18.01 17.36 -33.94
N GLY A 450 -17.58 18.04 -35.01
CA GLY A 450 -18.47 18.69 -35.97
C GLY A 450 -17.79 19.88 -36.65
N ALA A 451 -18.31 20.27 -37.81
CA ALA A 451 -17.80 21.40 -38.58
C ALA A 451 -18.95 22.31 -39.04
N LEU A 452 -18.68 23.62 -39.10
CA LEU A 452 -19.53 24.62 -39.72
C LEU A 452 -18.75 25.33 -40.83
N GLY A 453 -18.92 24.84 -42.06
CA GLY A 453 -18.16 25.32 -43.21
C GLY A 453 -16.65 25.04 -43.03
N PRO A 454 -15.76 26.04 -43.16
CA PRO A 454 -14.32 25.84 -42.97
C PRO A 454 -13.91 25.70 -41.50
N PHE A 455 -14.82 26.01 -40.55
CA PHE A 455 -14.54 25.95 -39.12
C PHE A 455 -14.82 24.56 -38.58
N ASP A 456 -13.76 23.86 -38.22
CA ASP A 456 -13.77 22.54 -37.60
C ASP A 456 -13.73 22.70 -36.06
N PHE A 457 -14.85 22.38 -35.41
CA PHE A 457 -14.97 22.48 -33.95
C PHE A 457 -14.17 21.39 -33.24
N GLU A 458 -14.03 20.21 -33.84
CA GLU A 458 -13.21 19.14 -33.27
C GLU A 458 -11.74 19.57 -33.24
N ARG A 459 -11.23 20.06 -34.37
CA ARG A 459 -9.88 20.62 -34.48
C ARG A 459 -9.67 21.76 -33.48
N TRP A 460 -10.62 22.69 -33.38
CA TRP A 460 -10.54 23.78 -32.39
C TRP A 460 -10.44 23.27 -30.95
N MET A 461 -11.23 22.25 -30.57
CA MET A 461 -11.17 21.65 -29.24
C MET A 461 -9.85 20.93 -28.98
N VAL A 462 -9.34 20.15 -29.95
CA VAL A 462 -8.05 19.44 -29.86
C VAL A 462 -6.88 20.43 -29.75
N ASN A 463 -6.95 21.52 -30.52
CA ASN A 463 -5.99 22.63 -30.51
C ASN A 463 -6.10 23.54 -29.28
N GLY A 464 -7.07 23.32 -28.39
CA GLY A 464 -7.13 23.94 -27.06
C GLY A 464 -5.88 23.67 -26.20
N ASN A 465 -5.03 22.73 -26.62
CA ASN A 465 -3.74 22.42 -26.02
C ASN A 465 -2.77 23.63 -26.07
N THR A 466 -3.02 24.59 -26.96
CA THR A 466 -2.41 25.92 -27.04
C THR A 466 -2.56 26.70 -25.72
N GLY A 467 -3.54 26.36 -24.88
CA GLY A 467 -3.63 26.88 -23.51
C GLY A 467 -2.36 26.65 -22.69
N VAL A 468 -1.66 25.52 -22.89
CA VAL A 468 -0.37 25.25 -22.23
C VAL A 468 0.74 26.18 -22.75
N ALA A 469 0.77 26.42 -24.07
CA ALA A 469 1.69 27.39 -24.67
C ALA A 469 1.46 28.80 -24.12
N LEU A 470 0.20 29.20 -23.91
CA LEU A 470 -0.15 30.46 -23.27
C LEU A 470 0.32 30.51 -21.81
N PHE A 471 0.21 29.42 -21.03
CA PHE A 471 0.78 29.36 -19.68
C PHE A 471 2.30 29.53 -19.67
N PHE A 472 3.03 28.89 -20.59
CA PHE A 472 4.48 29.07 -20.70
C PHE A 472 4.86 30.50 -21.08
N ALA A 473 4.17 31.11 -22.04
CA ALA A 473 4.39 32.51 -22.42
C ALA A 473 4.03 33.47 -21.27
N LEU A 474 2.93 33.25 -20.55
CA LEU A 474 2.54 34.02 -19.36
C LEU A 474 3.59 33.91 -18.24
N SER A 475 4.13 32.71 -18.02
CA SER A 475 5.20 32.47 -17.04
C SER A 475 6.47 33.22 -17.43
N GLY A 476 6.90 33.16 -18.69
CA GLY A 476 8.02 33.96 -19.19
C GLY A 476 7.79 35.46 -19.05
N PHE A 477 6.59 35.92 -19.39
CA PHE A 477 6.19 37.32 -19.29
C PHE A 477 6.24 37.83 -17.85
N LEU A 478 5.49 37.21 -16.94
CA LEU A 478 5.34 37.72 -15.57
C LEU A 478 6.61 37.57 -14.74
N LEU A 479 7.35 36.47 -14.92
CA LEU A 479 8.52 36.20 -14.10
C LEU A 479 9.74 37.00 -14.54
N SER A 480 9.85 37.37 -15.82
CA SER A 480 10.97 38.17 -16.30
C SER A 480 10.83 39.67 -16.03
N ILE A 481 9.65 40.19 -15.70
CA ILE A 481 9.48 41.63 -15.41
C ILE A 481 10.45 42.15 -14.33
N PRO A 482 10.53 41.54 -13.13
CA PRO A 482 11.49 42.01 -12.10
C PRO A 482 12.94 41.90 -12.55
N PHE A 483 13.26 40.92 -13.40
CA PHE A 483 14.62 40.76 -13.94
C PHE A 483 14.94 41.83 -14.99
N TRP A 484 14.00 42.17 -15.87
CA TRP A 484 14.15 43.27 -16.83
C TRP A 484 14.28 44.62 -16.14
N GLN A 485 13.54 44.84 -15.04
CA GLN A 485 13.65 46.04 -14.22
C GLN A 485 15.03 46.13 -13.57
N ALA A 486 15.51 45.06 -12.92
CA ALA A 486 16.85 45.01 -12.32
C ALA A 486 17.97 45.13 -13.37
N ASN A 487 17.78 44.58 -14.57
CA ASN A 487 18.74 44.67 -15.67
C ASN A 487 18.98 46.11 -16.13
N GLN A 488 17.99 47.01 -16.02
CA GLN A 488 18.20 48.44 -16.31
C GLN A 488 19.25 49.06 -15.37
N GLU A 489 19.31 48.57 -14.13
CA GLU A 489 20.28 48.97 -13.12
C GLU A 489 21.55 48.08 -13.15
N GLN A 490 21.68 47.17 -14.13
CA GLN A 490 22.72 46.15 -14.21
C GLN A 490 22.85 45.29 -12.94
N THR A 491 21.73 45.08 -12.24
CA THR A 491 21.63 44.23 -11.05
C THR A 491 20.76 43.00 -11.32
N LEU A 492 20.66 42.12 -10.32
CA LEU A 492 19.76 40.96 -10.34
C LEU A 492 18.76 41.09 -9.18
N PRO A 493 17.50 40.64 -9.35
CA PRO A 493 16.57 40.56 -8.25
C PRO A 493 17.05 39.50 -7.23
N ASN A 494 16.49 39.53 -6.03
CA ASN A 494 16.82 38.54 -5.00
C ASN A 494 16.39 37.12 -5.44
N ILE A 495 17.36 36.34 -5.92
CA ILE A 495 17.15 35.00 -6.50
C ILE A 495 16.57 34.03 -5.46
N LYS A 496 17.04 34.10 -4.21
CA LYS A 496 16.53 33.26 -3.11
C LYS A 496 15.04 33.52 -2.87
N HIS A 497 14.65 34.80 -2.82
CA HIS A 497 13.26 35.20 -2.65
C HIS A 497 12.39 34.81 -3.86
N TYR A 498 12.96 34.90 -5.07
CA TYR A 498 12.32 34.43 -6.29
C TYR A 498 11.99 32.94 -6.22
N PHE A 499 12.98 32.08 -5.95
CA PHE A 499 12.77 30.63 -5.86
C PHE A 499 11.78 30.26 -4.75
N PHE A 500 11.88 30.90 -3.58
CA PHE A 500 10.97 30.65 -2.48
C PHE A 500 9.50 30.98 -2.85
N LYS A 501 9.27 32.12 -3.52
CA LYS A 501 7.94 32.49 -4.00
C LYS A 501 7.39 31.52 -5.06
N ARG A 502 8.25 30.94 -5.91
CA ARG A 502 7.83 29.93 -6.90
C ARG A 502 7.51 28.59 -6.23
N ALA A 503 8.38 28.13 -5.33
CA ALA A 503 8.18 26.92 -4.56
C ALA A 503 6.85 26.94 -3.78
N ILE A 504 6.56 28.02 -3.05
CA ILE A 504 5.30 28.18 -2.30
C ILE A 504 4.07 28.17 -3.20
N ARG A 505 4.19 28.64 -4.45
CA ARG A 505 3.08 28.69 -5.39
C ARG A 505 2.74 27.31 -5.96
N ILE A 506 3.76 26.54 -6.35
CA ILE A 506 3.60 25.28 -7.08
C ILE A 506 3.57 24.07 -6.15
N ILE A 507 4.61 23.90 -5.33
CA ILE A 507 4.91 22.66 -4.60
C ILE A 507 3.76 22.20 -3.69
N PRO A 508 3.13 23.05 -2.86
CA PRO A 508 2.14 22.57 -1.90
C PRO A 508 0.97 21.85 -2.57
N LEU A 509 0.34 22.48 -3.57
CA LEU A 509 -0.85 21.92 -4.20
C LEU A 509 -0.49 20.77 -5.13
N PHE A 510 0.66 20.86 -5.82
CA PHE A 510 1.17 19.75 -6.62
C PHE A 510 1.34 18.50 -5.75
N TYR A 511 2.05 18.59 -4.62
CA TYR A 511 2.23 17.46 -3.71
C TYR A 511 0.92 17.01 -3.07
N LEU A 512 -0.01 17.91 -2.75
CA LEU A 512 -1.34 17.51 -2.27
C LEU A 512 -2.05 16.66 -3.33
N CYS A 513 -2.11 17.12 -4.57
CA CYS A 513 -2.74 16.38 -5.67
C CYS A 513 -2.00 15.06 -5.96
N PHE A 514 -0.67 15.08 -6.02
CA PHE A 514 0.17 13.91 -6.22
C PHE A 514 -0.03 12.85 -5.12
N ILE A 515 -0.01 13.25 -3.84
CA ILE A 515 -0.25 12.33 -2.71
C ILE A 515 -1.67 11.80 -2.73
N LEU A 516 -2.68 12.64 -3.01
CA LEU A 516 -4.06 12.19 -3.13
C LEU A 516 -4.24 11.18 -4.27
N LEU A 517 -3.69 11.45 -5.45
CA LEU A 517 -3.71 10.52 -6.57
C LEU A 517 -2.94 9.24 -6.26
N MET A 518 -1.87 9.34 -5.49
CA MET A 518 -1.13 8.17 -5.03
C MET A 518 -1.91 7.34 -4.03
N ALA A 519 -2.64 7.97 -3.12
CA ALA A 519 -3.55 7.27 -2.22
C ALA A 519 -4.72 6.63 -2.96
N LEU A 520 -5.24 7.27 -4.02
CA LEU A 520 -6.34 6.77 -4.84
C LEU A 520 -5.91 5.66 -5.82
N LYS A 521 -4.72 5.75 -6.42
CA LYS A 521 -4.14 4.73 -7.32
C LYS A 521 -3.41 3.61 -6.60
N GLY A 522 -2.94 3.86 -5.37
CA GLY A 522 -2.13 2.93 -4.57
C GLY A 522 -2.81 1.63 -4.15
N PHE A 523 -3.92 1.27 -4.82
CA PHE A 523 -4.72 0.06 -4.54
C PHE A 523 -5.35 -0.58 -5.79
N LYS A 524 -5.07 -0.14 -7.02
CA LYS A 524 -5.47 -0.82 -8.28
C LYS A 524 -4.88 -0.10 -9.52
N GLY A 525 -3.81 -0.66 -10.12
CA GLY A 525 -3.40 -0.42 -11.52
C GLY A 525 -2.13 0.42 -11.79
N ALA A 526 -1.40 -0.01 -12.83
CA ALA A 526 -0.10 0.45 -13.38
C ALA A 526 1.00 0.65 -12.33
N GLU A 527 1.98 -0.26 -12.30
CA GLU A 527 3.08 -0.32 -11.33
C GLU A 527 3.68 1.06 -11.02
N VAL A 528 3.22 1.68 -9.92
CA VAL A 528 3.85 2.88 -9.39
C VAL A 528 5.14 2.42 -8.70
N ASN A 529 6.18 2.23 -9.50
CA ASN A 529 7.49 1.87 -8.98
C ASN A 529 8.14 3.09 -8.29
N PHE A 530 9.13 2.82 -7.44
CA PHE A 530 9.84 3.84 -6.68
C PHE A 530 10.48 4.93 -7.59
N ASN A 531 10.90 4.55 -8.80
CA ASN A 531 11.40 5.48 -9.81
C ASN A 531 10.33 6.48 -10.27
N ASN A 532 9.08 6.06 -10.36
CA ASN A 532 7.95 6.91 -10.71
C ASN A 532 7.70 7.95 -9.60
N ILE A 533 7.68 7.52 -8.34
CA ILE A 533 7.49 8.43 -7.19
C ILE A 533 8.61 9.48 -7.13
N LEU A 534 9.86 9.03 -7.21
CA LEU A 534 11.00 9.92 -7.02
C LEU A 534 11.15 10.95 -8.15
N SER A 535 10.89 10.54 -9.39
CA SER A 535 10.89 11.45 -10.55
C SER A 535 9.83 12.56 -10.41
N HIS A 536 8.62 12.24 -9.93
CA HIS A 536 7.58 13.25 -9.69
C HIS A 536 7.90 14.16 -8.49
N LEU A 537 8.51 13.63 -7.43
CA LEU A 537 8.97 14.42 -6.29
C LEU A 537 10.00 15.47 -6.69
N PHE A 538 10.87 15.18 -7.65
CA PHE A 538 11.90 16.11 -8.12
C PHE A 538 11.56 16.85 -9.41
N PHE A 539 10.35 16.69 -9.96
CA PHE A 539 9.95 17.30 -11.24
C PHE A 539 10.85 16.87 -12.42
N LEU A 540 11.20 15.59 -12.47
CA LEU A 540 12.07 14.95 -13.47
C LEU A 540 11.36 13.89 -14.31
N HIS A 541 10.07 13.63 -14.06
CA HIS A 541 9.29 12.61 -14.77
C HIS A 541 9.11 12.91 -16.26
N ASN A 542 9.37 14.16 -16.71
CA ASN A 542 9.37 14.51 -18.14
C ASN A 542 10.65 14.08 -18.88
N LEU A 543 11.65 13.51 -18.20
CA LEU A 543 12.90 13.01 -18.82
C LEU A 543 12.81 11.56 -19.27
N LYS A 544 11.68 10.88 -19.02
CA LYS A 544 11.51 9.45 -19.28
C LYS A 544 10.16 9.15 -19.92
N ASP A 545 10.17 8.48 -21.07
CA ASP A 545 8.96 8.27 -21.90
C ASP A 545 7.79 7.64 -21.13
N TYR A 546 8.07 6.60 -20.37
CA TYR A 546 7.06 5.87 -19.58
C TYR A 546 6.53 6.65 -18.37
N GLN A 547 7.19 7.74 -17.96
CA GLN A 547 6.80 8.52 -16.77
C GLN A 547 6.08 9.82 -17.09
N VAL A 548 6.24 10.39 -18.29
CA VAL A 548 5.73 11.73 -18.64
C VAL A 548 4.23 11.88 -18.38
N MET A 549 3.44 10.85 -18.73
CA MET A 549 1.97 10.83 -18.58
C MET A 549 1.48 10.01 -17.38
N SER A 550 2.42 9.46 -16.61
CA SER A 550 2.07 8.63 -15.47
C SER A 550 1.45 9.46 -14.35
N LEU A 551 0.68 8.81 -13.47
CA LEU A 551 -0.12 9.43 -12.41
C LEU A 551 -1.20 10.41 -12.90
N ASN A 552 -0.82 11.58 -13.41
CA ASN A 552 -1.71 12.61 -13.94
C ASN A 552 -1.10 13.27 -15.20
N PRO A 553 -1.71 13.09 -16.40
CA PRO A 553 -1.17 13.62 -17.65
C PRO A 553 -0.80 15.11 -17.63
N PRO A 554 -1.56 16.04 -17.01
CA PRO A 554 -1.17 17.44 -16.96
C PRO A 554 0.13 17.74 -16.18
N PHE A 555 0.71 16.79 -15.41
CA PHE A 555 1.90 17.03 -14.58
C PHE A 555 3.19 17.31 -15.35
N TRP A 556 3.33 16.83 -16.60
CA TRP A 556 4.58 17.05 -17.37
C TRP A 556 4.92 18.53 -17.53
N SER A 557 3.90 19.40 -17.69
CA SER A 557 4.14 20.84 -17.93
C SER A 557 4.68 21.53 -16.69
N LEU A 558 4.34 21.03 -15.49
CA LEU A 558 4.85 21.56 -14.23
C LEU A 558 6.33 21.23 -14.04
N ALA A 559 6.78 20.07 -14.53
CA ALA A 559 8.21 19.78 -14.57
C ALA A 559 8.96 20.75 -15.47
N VAL A 560 8.42 21.00 -16.67
CA VAL A 560 8.94 22.00 -17.60
C VAL A 560 8.94 23.41 -17.00
N GLU A 561 7.87 23.82 -16.30
CA GLU A 561 7.82 25.11 -15.61
C GLU A 561 8.89 25.25 -14.53
N MET A 562 9.08 24.22 -13.69
CA MET A 562 10.13 24.22 -12.67
C MET A 562 11.51 24.36 -13.29
N GLN A 563 11.75 23.72 -14.43
CA GLN A 563 12.99 23.85 -15.21
C GLN A 563 13.13 25.27 -15.79
N PHE A 564 12.07 25.91 -16.30
CA PHE A 564 12.10 27.31 -16.71
C PHE A 564 12.44 28.25 -15.56
N TYR A 565 11.93 28.00 -14.36
CA TYR A 565 12.24 28.80 -13.18
C TYR A 565 13.71 28.70 -12.79
N LEU A 566 14.34 27.53 -12.99
CA LEU A 566 15.77 27.36 -12.79
C LEU A 566 16.60 28.08 -13.88
N LEU A 567 16.14 28.06 -15.13
CA LEU A 567 16.85 28.67 -16.27
C LEU A 567 16.77 30.20 -16.30
N LEU A 568 15.65 30.80 -15.87
CA LEU A 568 15.42 32.25 -15.99
C LEU A 568 16.54 33.11 -15.34
N PRO A 569 16.98 32.86 -14.10
CA PRO A 569 18.11 33.60 -13.52
C PRO A 569 19.40 33.45 -14.33
N LEU A 570 19.68 32.26 -14.88
CA LEU A 570 20.89 32.00 -15.67
C LEU A 570 20.91 32.82 -16.97
N PHE A 571 19.76 32.93 -17.64
CA PHE A 571 19.65 33.80 -18.81
C PHE A 571 19.95 35.27 -18.47
N PHE A 572 19.39 35.78 -17.37
CA PHE A 572 19.63 37.16 -16.95
C PHE A 572 21.02 37.42 -16.37
N ILE A 573 21.68 36.42 -15.79
CA ILE A 573 23.11 36.49 -15.46
C ILE A 573 23.93 36.69 -16.74
N SER A 574 23.60 35.96 -17.81
CA SER A 574 24.32 35.99 -19.09
C SER A 574 24.18 37.33 -19.82
N ILE A 575 23.04 38.01 -19.71
CA ILE A 575 22.79 39.32 -20.34
C ILE A 575 22.96 40.52 -19.40
N LYS A 576 23.40 40.32 -18.15
CA LYS A 576 23.45 41.36 -17.09
C LYS A 576 24.20 42.63 -17.52
N LYS A 577 25.22 42.49 -18.37
CA LYS A 577 26.04 43.61 -18.87
C LYS A 577 25.42 44.33 -20.08
N LEU A 578 24.34 43.80 -20.65
CA LEU A 578 23.69 44.34 -21.83
C LEU A 578 22.55 45.30 -21.43
N ASN A 579 22.39 46.38 -22.18
CA ASN A 579 21.21 47.22 -22.05
C ASN A 579 19.95 46.45 -22.47
N ARG A 580 18.76 46.90 -22.03
CA ARG A 580 17.48 46.20 -22.30
C ARG A 580 17.26 45.92 -23.79
N LYS A 581 17.58 46.87 -24.68
CA LYS A 581 17.40 46.70 -26.13
C LYS A 581 18.26 45.56 -26.68
N SER A 582 19.54 45.55 -26.33
CA SER A 582 20.49 44.50 -26.76
C SER A 582 20.13 43.14 -26.16
N GLY A 583 19.77 43.09 -24.88
CA GLY A 583 19.27 41.87 -24.25
C GLY A 583 17.99 41.34 -24.89
N THR A 584 17.07 42.24 -25.30
CA THR A 584 15.85 41.85 -26.03
C THR A 584 16.18 41.25 -27.38
N LEU A 585 17.11 41.85 -28.12
CA LEU A 585 17.61 41.31 -29.40
C LEU A 585 18.22 39.92 -29.21
N VAL A 586 19.01 39.71 -28.15
CA VAL A 586 19.55 38.38 -27.82
C VAL A 586 18.44 37.35 -27.68
N PHE A 587 17.38 37.63 -26.92
CA PHE A 587 16.27 36.68 -26.78
C PHE A 587 15.46 36.49 -28.07
N ILE A 588 15.26 37.55 -28.87
CA ILE A 588 14.61 37.46 -30.19
C ILE A 588 15.39 36.50 -31.11
N VAL A 589 16.72 36.57 -31.11
CA VAL A 589 17.59 35.67 -31.88
C VAL A 589 17.63 34.27 -31.26
N LEU A 590 17.60 34.17 -29.93
CA LEU A 590 17.68 32.89 -29.23
C LEU A 590 16.46 32.00 -29.47
N VAL A 591 15.25 32.57 -29.62
CA VAL A 591 14.01 31.83 -29.91
C VAL A 591 14.13 30.95 -31.18
N PRO A 592 14.42 31.48 -32.38
CA PRO A 592 14.60 30.68 -33.58
C PRO A 592 15.86 29.81 -33.53
N VAL A 593 16.94 30.26 -32.88
CA VAL A 593 18.16 29.44 -32.73
C VAL A 593 17.89 28.16 -31.95
N ILE A 594 17.28 28.25 -30.76
CA ILE A 594 16.93 27.07 -29.95
C ILE A 594 16.00 26.15 -30.75
N TYR A 595 15.04 26.73 -31.46
CA TYR A 595 14.12 25.95 -32.26
C TYR A 595 14.83 25.20 -33.40
N VAL A 596 15.69 25.87 -34.17
CA VAL A 596 16.46 25.24 -35.25
C VAL A 596 17.38 24.16 -34.70
N LEU A 597 18.08 24.41 -33.59
CA LEU A 597 18.93 23.42 -32.94
C LEU A 597 18.12 22.21 -32.48
N TYR A 598 16.94 22.42 -31.89
CA TYR A 598 16.05 21.33 -31.50
C TYR A 598 15.56 20.55 -32.72
N LYS A 599 15.19 21.21 -33.82
CA LYS A 599 14.80 20.54 -35.07
C LYS A 599 15.94 19.72 -35.65
N LEU A 600 17.16 20.26 -35.70
CA LEU A 600 18.35 19.53 -36.16
C LEU A 600 18.62 18.30 -35.29
N LEU A 601 18.49 18.46 -33.97
CA LEU A 601 18.59 17.35 -33.02
C LEU A 601 17.52 16.27 -33.28
N MET A 602 16.26 16.66 -33.48
CA MET A 602 15.17 15.71 -33.75
C MET A 602 15.32 15.00 -35.09
N ASN A 603 15.80 15.69 -36.13
CA ASN A 603 16.11 15.07 -37.42
C ASN A 603 17.24 14.04 -37.27
N TRP A 604 18.32 14.43 -36.59
CA TRP A 604 19.44 13.53 -36.32
C TRP A 604 19.01 12.30 -35.49
N LEU A 605 18.19 12.50 -34.46
CA LEU A 605 17.59 11.41 -33.70
C LEU A 605 16.62 10.57 -34.54
N GLY A 606 15.94 11.15 -35.53
CA GLY A 606 15.05 10.43 -36.44
C GLY A 606 15.78 9.48 -37.38
N GLU A 607 17.04 9.79 -37.72
CA GLU A 607 17.94 8.92 -38.49
C GLU A 607 18.70 7.91 -37.61
N TRP A 608 18.59 8.04 -36.29
CA TRP A 608 19.22 7.14 -35.33
C TRP A 608 18.46 5.82 -35.23
N ASN A 609 19.16 4.69 -35.43
CA ASN A 609 18.54 3.36 -35.47
C ASN A 609 18.62 2.58 -34.13
N ASP A 610 19.48 3.01 -33.20
CA ASP A 610 19.73 2.29 -31.94
C ASP A 610 18.87 2.84 -30.78
N TRP A 611 17.58 2.52 -30.79
CA TRP A 611 16.65 2.80 -29.69
C TRP A 611 16.48 1.56 -28.77
N PRO A 612 16.23 1.71 -27.46
CA PRO A 612 16.04 2.95 -26.71
C PRO A 612 17.37 3.64 -26.31
N ILE A 613 17.36 4.98 -26.26
CA ILE A 613 18.47 5.78 -25.74
C ILE A 613 18.32 5.89 -24.23
N ARG A 614 19.22 5.24 -23.49
CA ARG A 614 19.31 5.32 -22.02
C ARG A 614 20.61 6.00 -21.64
N ILE A 615 20.51 7.20 -21.06
CA ILE A 615 21.67 7.93 -20.54
C ILE A 615 21.69 7.76 -19.01
N PRO A 616 22.54 6.87 -18.48
CA PRO A 616 22.62 6.66 -17.04
C PRO A 616 23.29 7.87 -16.38
N LEU A 617 22.48 8.75 -15.79
CA LEU A 617 22.94 9.76 -14.85
C LEU A 617 22.82 9.22 -13.42
N ILE A 618 23.30 9.98 -12.43
CA ILE A 618 23.10 9.65 -11.00
C ILE A 618 21.61 9.39 -10.80
N TRP A 619 21.24 8.22 -10.32
CA TRP A 619 19.82 7.88 -10.11
C TRP A 619 19.21 8.85 -9.07
N PRO A 620 18.01 9.44 -9.30
CA PRO A 620 17.01 9.15 -10.35
C PRO A 620 17.11 9.99 -11.64
N PHE A 621 18.16 10.78 -11.84
CA PHE A 621 18.29 11.79 -12.90
C PHE A 621 18.53 11.24 -14.32
N GLY A 622 18.50 9.92 -14.54
CA GLY A 622 18.70 9.30 -15.86
C GLY A 622 17.68 9.76 -16.90
N ILE A 623 18.10 9.77 -18.18
CA ILE A 623 17.23 10.09 -19.33
C ILE A 623 16.93 8.77 -20.05
N GLU A 624 15.65 8.52 -20.34
CA GLU A 624 15.18 7.29 -20.97
C GLU A 624 14.22 7.62 -22.10
N LEU A 625 14.68 7.44 -23.34
CA LEU A 625 13.96 7.74 -24.57
C LEU A 625 13.75 6.44 -25.35
N GLU A 626 12.50 6.09 -25.62
CA GLU A 626 12.11 4.84 -26.29
C GLU A 626 12.02 5.03 -27.81
N SER A 627 11.72 6.24 -28.29
CA SER A 627 11.73 6.56 -29.73
C SER A 627 11.87 8.06 -29.99
N VAL A 628 12.11 8.45 -31.25
CA VAL A 628 12.08 9.86 -31.70
C VAL A 628 10.71 10.52 -31.47
N ASN A 629 9.64 9.72 -31.46
CA ASN A 629 8.27 10.16 -31.16
C ASN A 629 7.91 10.05 -29.67
N GLY A 630 8.90 9.73 -28.83
CA GLY A 630 8.79 9.58 -27.38
C GLY A 630 8.23 10.81 -26.68
N ALA A 631 7.47 10.58 -25.62
CA ALA A 631 6.88 11.63 -24.81
C ALA A 631 7.94 12.55 -24.16
N ALA A 632 9.07 12.02 -23.71
CA ALA A 632 10.13 12.78 -23.05
C ALA A 632 10.73 13.85 -23.97
N LEU A 633 10.95 13.54 -25.26
CA LEU A 633 11.37 14.54 -26.25
C LEU A 633 10.24 15.53 -26.52
N LYS A 634 9.03 15.02 -26.82
CA LYS A 634 7.85 15.81 -27.20
C LYS A 634 7.37 16.79 -26.12
N TYR A 635 7.62 16.47 -24.85
CA TYR A 635 7.23 17.25 -23.66
C TYR A 635 8.47 17.74 -22.88
N SER A 636 9.62 17.86 -23.56
CA SER A 636 10.88 18.31 -22.97
C SER A 636 10.89 19.82 -22.71
N THR A 637 11.82 20.25 -21.85
CA THR A 637 12.11 21.68 -21.66
C THR A 637 12.48 22.35 -22.98
N MET A 638 13.28 21.69 -23.82
CA MET A 638 13.83 22.27 -25.05
C MET A 638 12.75 22.49 -26.10
N ALA A 639 11.81 21.55 -26.24
CA ALA A 639 10.66 21.69 -27.13
C ALA A 639 9.80 22.93 -26.80
N HIS A 640 9.73 23.29 -25.53
CA HIS A 640 8.83 24.35 -25.05
C HIS A 640 9.52 25.66 -24.65
N LEU A 641 10.84 25.67 -24.52
CA LEU A 641 11.62 26.86 -24.16
C LEU A 641 11.37 28.08 -25.08
N PRO A 642 11.20 27.94 -26.41
CA PRO A 642 10.82 29.06 -27.27
C PRO A 642 9.52 29.78 -26.83
N HIS A 643 8.51 29.04 -26.36
CA HIS A 643 7.24 29.61 -25.89
C HIS A 643 7.45 30.50 -24.66
N PHE A 644 8.26 30.03 -23.72
CA PHE A 644 8.63 30.79 -22.53
C PHE A 644 9.44 32.03 -22.88
N LEU A 645 10.42 31.92 -23.77
CA LEU A 645 11.25 33.04 -24.22
C LEU A 645 10.47 34.11 -24.99
N ILE A 646 9.46 33.73 -25.79
CA ILE A 646 8.53 34.70 -26.39
C ILE A 646 7.85 35.53 -25.30
N GLY A 647 7.45 34.91 -24.19
CA GLY A 647 6.98 35.61 -23.00
C GLY A 647 8.01 36.59 -22.43
N VAL A 648 9.27 36.18 -22.31
CA VAL A 648 10.37 37.04 -21.82
C VAL A 648 10.59 38.25 -22.73
N VAL A 649 10.52 38.08 -24.05
CA VAL A 649 10.59 39.16 -25.03
C VAL A 649 9.37 40.08 -24.90
N ALA A 650 8.17 39.52 -24.81
CA ALA A 650 6.93 40.26 -24.62
C ALA A 650 6.98 41.15 -23.37
N ALA A 651 7.54 40.67 -22.26
CA ALA A 651 7.71 41.49 -21.05
C ALA A 651 8.61 42.70 -21.28
N SER A 652 9.72 42.53 -22.00
CA SER A 652 10.62 43.64 -22.35
C SER A 652 9.92 44.68 -23.22
N LEU A 653 9.17 44.23 -24.23
CA LEU A 653 8.40 45.09 -25.12
C LEU A 653 7.29 45.83 -24.37
N PHE A 654 6.58 45.14 -23.48
CA PHE A 654 5.57 45.73 -22.60
C PHE A 654 6.16 46.84 -21.72
N LEU A 655 7.29 46.58 -21.07
CA LEU A 655 7.98 47.58 -20.25
C LEU A 655 8.48 48.76 -21.12
N THR A 656 9.02 48.48 -22.30
CA THR A 656 9.50 49.53 -23.22
C THR A 656 8.36 50.43 -23.70
N TYR A 657 7.22 49.85 -24.05
CA TYR A 657 6.03 50.59 -24.43
C TYR A 657 5.51 51.44 -23.27
N ARG A 658 5.44 50.87 -22.06
CA ARG A 658 5.01 51.58 -20.85
C ARG A 658 5.93 52.76 -20.50
N ASP A 659 7.24 52.54 -20.55
CA ASP A 659 8.26 53.56 -20.24
C ASP A 659 8.28 54.69 -21.28
N SER A 660 7.81 54.43 -22.51
CA SER A 660 7.76 55.44 -23.57
C SER A 660 6.76 56.58 -23.32
N GLY A 661 5.81 56.39 -22.40
CA GLY A 661 4.75 57.34 -22.09
C GLY A 661 3.71 57.56 -23.21
N LYS A 662 3.93 57.02 -24.41
CA LYS A 662 3.06 57.19 -25.59
C LYS A 662 1.98 56.09 -25.63
N GLN A 663 0.93 56.26 -24.83
CA GLN A 663 -0.21 55.32 -24.84
C GLN A 663 -1.03 55.46 -26.14
N LYS A 664 -1.04 54.39 -26.94
CA LYS A 664 -1.86 54.21 -28.16
C LYS A 664 -2.89 53.09 -27.96
N PRO A 665 -3.92 53.28 -27.12
CA PRO A 665 -4.87 52.22 -26.75
C PRO A 665 -5.62 51.62 -27.95
N ILE A 666 -5.96 52.42 -28.96
CA ILE A 666 -6.66 51.95 -30.18
C ILE A 666 -5.79 50.97 -30.98
N LEU A 667 -4.50 51.24 -31.09
CA LEU A 667 -3.56 50.34 -31.76
C LEU A 667 -3.42 49.02 -30.98
N CYS A 668 -3.31 49.08 -29.65
CA CYS A 668 -3.28 47.89 -28.81
C CYS A 668 -4.57 47.07 -28.94
N GLU A 669 -5.73 47.72 -28.96
CA GLU A 669 -7.03 47.08 -29.15
C GLU A 669 -7.10 46.36 -30.50
N SER A 670 -6.72 47.05 -31.58
CA SER A 670 -6.74 46.51 -32.93
C SER A 670 -5.81 45.30 -33.06
N LEU A 671 -4.57 45.42 -32.56
CA LEU A 671 -3.60 44.32 -32.57
C LEU A 671 -4.03 43.14 -31.71
N PHE A 672 -4.65 43.39 -30.55
CA PHE A 672 -5.17 42.34 -29.68
C PHE A 672 -6.25 41.51 -30.39
N TRP A 673 -7.26 42.17 -30.99
CA TRP A 673 -8.35 41.46 -31.67
C TRP A 673 -7.88 40.79 -32.96
N LEU A 674 -7.01 41.45 -33.75
CA LEU A 674 -6.41 40.82 -34.92
C LEU A 674 -5.63 39.57 -34.56
N ALA A 675 -4.80 39.62 -33.51
CA ALA A 675 -4.08 38.45 -33.03
C ALA A 675 -5.02 37.37 -32.50
N SER A 676 -6.04 37.73 -31.71
CA SER A 676 -7.00 36.79 -31.13
C SER A 676 -7.86 36.09 -32.19
N ILE A 677 -8.33 36.83 -33.20
CA ILE A 677 -9.08 36.29 -34.34
C ILE A 677 -8.17 35.40 -35.18
N SER A 678 -6.93 35.83 -35.45
CA SER A 678 -5.96 35.00 -36.19
C SER A 678 -5.70 33.69 -35.48
N VAL A 679 -5.51 33.71 -34.15
CA VAL A 679 -5.37 32.49 -33.34
C VAL A 679 -6.65 31.64 -33.46
N ALA A 680 -7.84 32.20 -33.27
CA ALA A 680 -9.08 31.45 -33.37
C ALA A 680 -9.26 30.78 -34.75
N VAL A 681 -8.98 31.50 -35.84
CA VAL A 681 -9.06 31.00 -37.22
C VAL A 681 -8.01 29.91 -37.47
N ILE A 682 -6.76 30.13 -37.09
CA ILE A 682 -5.69 29.12 -37.27
C ILE A 682 -6.06 27.83 -36.52
N LEU A 683 -6.51 27.92 -35.27
CA LEU A 683 -6.80 26.73 -34.46
C LEU A 683 -8.06 25.97 -34.91
N SER A 684 -8.95 26.59 -35.68
CA SER A 684 -10.23 26.02 -36.13
C SER A 684 -10.26 25.65 -37.62
N THR A 685 -9.15 25.81 -38.34
CA THR A 685 -9.05 25.51 -39.77
C THR A 685 -7.77 24.71 -40.04
N PRO A 686 -7.61 24.07 -41.21
CA PRO A 686 -6.36 23.41 -41.60
C PRO A 686 -5.13 24.33 -41.74
N LEU A 687 -5.28 25.63 -41.49
CA LEU A 687 -4.17 26.58 -41.48
C LEU A 687 -3.15 26.28 -40.38
N ASP A 688 -3.55 25.62 -39.29
CA ASP A 688 -2.61 25.16 -38.27
C ASP A 688 -1.56 24.21 -38.86
N GLU A 689 -1.95 23.25 -39.72
CA GLU A 689 -1.04 22.34 -40.42
C GLU A 689 -0.08 23.06 -41.35
N LEU A 690 -0.54 24.12 -42.01
CA LEU A 690 0.27 24.92 -42.94
C LEU A 690 1.26 25.85 -42.21
N PHE A 691 0.88 26.37 -41.04
CA PHE A 691 1.69 27.32 -40.28
C PHE A 691 2.49 26.70 -39.13
N GLN A 692 2.24 25.43 -38.81
CA GLN A 692 3.05 24.68 -37.86
C GLN A 692 4.22 24.00 -38.58
N LEU A 693 5.33 23.89 -37.86
CA LEU A 693 6.47 23.10 -38.31
C LEU A 693 6.42 21.71 -37.64
N ASN A 694 6.81 20.64 -38.35
CA ASN A 694 6.68 19.23 -37.92
C ASN A 694 7.13 18.91 -36.48
N TYR A 695 8.08 19.66 -35.92
CA TYR A 695 8.64 19.46 -34.57
C TYR A 695 8.29 20.57 -33.57
N GLY A 696 7.47 21.54 -33.99
CA GLY A 696 6.98 22.66 -33.17
C GLY A 696 5.59 22.38 -32.63
N ARG A 697 5.48 21.54 -31.59
CA ARG A 697 4.20 21.28 -30.94
C ARG A 697 3.58 22.59 -30.42
N TYR A 698 2.24 22.64 -30.36
CA TYR A 698 1.44 23.83 -30.00
C TYR A 698 1.53 24.96 -31.03
N ASN A 699 1.50 24.58 -32.32
CA ASN A 699 1.30 25.50 -33.43
C ASN A 699 2.43 26.54 -33.58
N PHE A 700 3.66 26.15 -33.22
CA PHE A 700 4.85 26.98 -33.35
C PHE A 700 5.30 27.08 -34.82
N PRO A 701 5.73 28.26 -35.33
CA PRO A 701 6.05 29.49 -34.60
C PRO A 701 4.92 30.51 -34.49
N LEU A 702 3.94 30.49 -35.40
CA LEU A 702 3.05 31.62 -35.60
C LEU A 702 2.12 31.86 -34.40
N VAL A 703 1.47 30.82 -33.88
CA VAL A 703 0.52 30.98 -32.77
C VAL A 703 1.19 31.49 -31.50
N PRO A 704 2.32 30.92 -31.02
CA PRO A 704 3.06 31.46 -29.87
C PRO A 704 3.50 32.92 -30.03
N LEU A 705 3.89 33.35 -31.24
CA LEU A 705 4.21 34.75 -31.51
C LEU A 705 2.98 35.66 -31.36
N LEU A 706 1.82 35.22 -31.89
CA LEU A 706 0.55 35.92 -31.70
C LEU A 706 0.13 35.98 -30.23
N LEU A 707 0.35 34.90 -29.45
CA LEU A 707 0.16 34.92 -27.99
C LEU A 707 1.08 35.96 -27.33
N GLY A 708 2.33 36.09 -27.78
CA GLY A 708 3.23 37.17 -27.34
C GLY A 708 2.67 38.57 -27.61
N VAL A 709 2.08 38.79 -28.79
CA VAL A 709 1.40 40.06 -29.13
C VAL A 709 0.20 40.30 -28.20
N ILE A 710 -0.61 39.27 -27.94
CA ILE A 710 -1.74 39.32 -27.01
C ILE A 710 -1.26 39.72 -25.60
N LEU A 711 -0.16 39.16 -25.11
CA LEU A 711 0.40 39.50 -23.79
C LEU A 711 0.86 40.96 -23.68
N VAL A 712 1.46 41.52 -24.73
CA VAL A 712 1.89 42.93 -24.76
C VAL A 712 0.69 43.88 -24.83
N THR A 713 -0.31 43.53 -25.62
CA THR A 713 -1.45 44.41 -25.95
C THR A 713 -2.56 44.36 -24.91
N ALA A 714 -2.89 43.19 -24.34
CA ALA A 714 -4.02 43.02 -23.44
C ALA A 714 -4.07 44.01 -22.25
N PRO A 715 -2.97 44.29 -21.52
CA PRO A 715 -3.02 45.23 -20.40
C PRO A 715 -3.16 46.70 -20.85
N ASN A 716 -2.86 46.99 -22.12
CA ASN A 716 -2.83 48.32 -22.73
C ASN A 716 -4.08 48.63 -23.59
N SER A 717 -4.93 47.63 -23.82
CA SER A 717 -6.22 47.75 -24.50
C SER A 717 -7.29 48.33 -23.57
N VAL A 718 -8.40 48.83 -24.13
CA VAL A 718 -9.51 49.43 -23.37
C VAL A 718 -10.63 48.41 -23.19
N PHE A 719 -11.14 47.86 -24.28
CA PHE A 719 -12.28 46.94 -24.24
C PHE A 719 -11.82 45.53 -23.90
N ALA A 720 -10.78 45.01 -24.57
CA ALA A 720 -10.21 43.71 -24.25
C ALA A 720 -9.79 43.58 -22.79
N LYS A 721 -9.19 44.64 -22.21
CA LYS A 721 -8.83 44.69 -20.78
C LYS A 721 -10.05 44.57 -19.87
N ARG A 722 -11.14 45.28 -20.18
CA ARG A 722 -12.40 45.20 -19.42
C ARG A 722 -13.04 43.82 -19.52
N LEU A 723 -13.00 43.20 -20.70
CA LEU A 723 -13.50 41.85 -20.92
C LEU A 723 -12.71 40.82 -20.10
N LEU A 724 -11.38 40.91 -20.12
CA LEU A 724 -10.50 40.00 -19.37
C LEU A 724 -10.54 40.24 -17.84
N ASP A 725 -10.91 41.44 -17.39
CA ASP A 725 -11.12 41.78 -15.97
C ASP A 725 -12.56 41.51 -15.50
N LEU A 726 -13.39 40.82 -16.30
CA LEU A 726 -14.70 40.37 -15.85
C LEU A 726 -14.55 39.53 -14.56
N PRO A 727 -15.38 39.75 -13.52
CA PRO A 727 -15.19 39.11 -12.21
C PRO A 727 -15.11 37.58 -12.27
N ILE A 728 -15.88 36.95 -13.16
CA ILE A 728 -15.91 35.50 -13.35
C ILE A 728 -14.59 35.02 -13.97
N LEU A 729 -14.15 35.63 -15.08
CA LEU A 729 -12.87 35.29 -15.72
C LEU A 729 -11.70 35.53 -14.76
N ARG A 730 -11.68 36.64 -14.04
CA ARG A 730 -10.66 36.90 -13.03
C ARG A 730 -10.68 35.86 -11.91
N TRP A 731 -11.85 35.46 -11.43
CA TRP A 731 -11.99 34.43 -10.41
C TRP A 731 -11.44 33.09 -10.88
N VAL A 732 -11.82 32.63 -12.08
CA VAL A 732 -11.26 31.41 -12.70
C VAL A 732 -9.74 31.55 -12.87
N GLY A 733 -9.27 32.73 -13.27
CA GLY A 733 -7.84 33.05 -13.41
C GLY A 733 -7.06 32.89 -12.11
N ILE A 734 -7.62 33.34 -10.99
CA ILE A 734 -7.03 33.20 -9.65
C ILE A 734 -6.90 31.72 -9.24
N ILE A 735 -7.94 30.92 -9.51
CA ILE A 735 -7.98 29.48 -9.16
C ILE A 735 -7.43 28.57 -10.28
N SER A 736 -6.94 29.14 -11.37
CA SER A 736 -6.54 28.43 -12.60
C SER A 736 -5.55 27.31 -12.36
N TYR A 737 -4.66 27.46 -11.38
CA TYR A 737 -3.71 26.41 -11.00
C TYR A 737 -4.40 25.16 -10.45
N GLY A 738 -5.41 25.33 -9.58
CA GLY A 738 -6.23 24.22 -9.10
C GLY A 738 -7.07 23.60 -10.21
N VAL A 739 -7.64 24.43 -11.10
CA VAL A 739 -8.39 23.94 -12.28
C VAL A 739 -7.48 23.07 -13.16
N TYR A 740 -6.26 23.54 -13.43
CA TYR A 740 -5.27 22.83 -14.21
C TYR A 740 -4.84 21.49 -13.56
N LEU A 741 -4.71 21.41 -12.24
CA LEU A 741 -4.33 20.17 -11.56
C LEU A 741 -5.48 19.15 -11.49
N PHE A 742 -6.69 19.60 -11.14
CA PHE A 742 -7.80 18.72 -10.80
C PHE A 742 -8.69 18.33 -11.99
N HIS A 743 -8.67 19.06 -13.11
CA HIS A 743 -9.61 18.79 -14.22
C HIS A 743 -9.53 17.36 -14.75
N TYR A 744 -8.34 16.81 -14.99
CA TYR A 744 -8.20 15.48 -15.59
C TYR A 744 -8.64 14.36 -14.63
N PRO A 745 -8.18 14.32 -13.35
CA PRO A 745 -8.70 13.37 -12.37
C PRO A 745 -10.22 13.46 -12.20
N LEU A 746 -10.78 14.67 -12.22
CA LEU A 746 -12.23 14.86 -12.09
C LEU A 746 -12.99 14.45 -13.34
N LEU A 747 -12.52 14.75 -14.55
CA LEU A 747 -13.11 14.23 -15.79
C LEU A 747 -13.16 12.71 -15.76
N LYS A 748 -12.08 12.05 -15.33
CA LYS A 748 -12.03 10.59 -15.18
C LYS A 748 -13.01 10.08 -14.11
N ALA A 749 -13.04 10.70 -12.93
CA ALA A 749 -13.94 10.32 -11.84
C ALA A 749 -15.42 10.51 -12.23
N THR A 750 -15.74 11.60 -12.94
CA THR A 750 -17.09 11.89 -13.40
C THR A 750 -17.50 10.90 -14.49
N LYS A 751 -16.58 10.49 -15.38
CA LYS A 751 -16.84 9.43 -16.37
C LYS A 751 -17.16 8.11 -15.67
N MET A 752 -16.35 7.71 -14.68
CA MET A 752 -16.61 6.51 -13.89
C MET A 752 -17.99 6.55 -13.22
N ALA A 753 -18.40 7.71 -12.70
CA ALA A 753 -19.74 7.87 -12.13
C ALA A 753 -20.87 7.75 -13.17
N PHE A 754 -20.65 8.22 -14.41
CA PHE A 754 -21.59 8.04 -15.53
C PHE A 754 -21.69 6.58 -15.94
N ASP A 755 -20.54 5.90 -16.10
CA ASP A 755 -20.47 4.47 -16.43
C ASP A 755 -21.23 3.64 -15.37
N LEU A 756 -21.03 3.94 -14.07
CA LEU A 756 -21.74 3.31 -12.95
C LEU A 756 -23.25 3.59 -12.94
N ALA A 757 -23.69 4.73 -13.47
CA ALA A 757 -25.09 5.10 -13.61
C ALA A 757 -25.73 4.55 -14.90
N GLY A 758 -25.01 3.77 -15.71
CA GLY A 758 -25.47 3.29 -17.02
C GLY A 758 -25.65 4.41 -18.05
N LEU A 759 -25.06 5.59 -17.83
CA LEU A 759 -25.15 6.74 -18.72
C LEU A 759 -23.91 6.81 -19.61
N SER A 760 -24.09 6.72 -20.92
CA SER A 760 -22.99 7.01 -21.85
C SER A 760 -22.63 8.50 -21.82
N VAL A 761 -21.34 8.81 -21.66
CA VAL A 761 -20.82 10.19 -21.77
C VAL A 761 -20.98 10.78 -23.17
N THR A 762 -20.97 9.96 -24.22
CA THR A 762 -21.14 10.41 -25.61
C THR A 762 -22.58 10.80 -25.92
N ASN A 763 -23.56 10.23 -25.21
CA ASN A 763 -24.97 10.57 -25.38
C ASN A 763 -25.39 11.71 -24.44
N ASN A 764 -24.61 11.97 -23.38
CA ASN A 764 -24.89 12.96 -22.35
C ASN A 764 -23.79 14.03 -22.23
N VAL A 765 -23.23 14.44 -23.37
CA VAL A 765 -22.02 15.30 -23.46
C VAL A 765 -22.18 16.60 -22.68
N VAL A 766 -23.33 17.28 -22.79
CA VAL A 766 -23.60 18.54 -22.08
C VAL A 766 -23.62 18.33 -20.57
N LEU A 767 -24.34 17.29 -20.10
CA LEU A 767 -24.44 16.98 -18.68
C LEU A 767 -23.07 16.59 -18.11
N TYR A 768 -22.32 15.74 -18.83
CA TYR A 768 -20.97 15.33 -18.45
C TYR A 768 -20.01 16.53 -18.39
N GLY A 769 -20.03 17.41 -19.39
CA GLY A 769 -19.17 18.59 -19.45
C GLY A 769 -19.47 19.60 -18.34
N VAL A 770 -20.74 19.94 -18.15
CA VAL A 770 -21.18 20.90 -17.12
C VAL A 770 -20.88 20.36 -15.71
N SER A 771 -21.23 19.10 -15.43
CA SER A 771 -20.98 18.50 -14.11
C SER A 771 -19.47 18.41 -13.81
N SER A 772 -18.66 17.95 -14.76
CA SER A 772 -17.20 17.87 -14.62
C SER A 772 -16.56 19.25 -14.41
N LEU A 773 -17.02 20.26 -15.15
CA LEU A 773 -16.52 21.64 -15.03
C LEU A 773 -16.88 22.24 -13.68
N ILE A 774 -18.14 22.10 -13.22
CA ILE A 774 -18.59 22.60 -11.92
C ILE A 774 -17.78 21.95 -10.79
N LEU A 775 -17.61 20.63 -10.84
CA LEU A 775 -16.84 19.90 -9.83
C LEU A 775 -15.37 20.36 -9.80
N THR A 776 -14.78 20.59 -10.98
CA THR A 776 -13.42 21.12 -11.12
C THR A 776 -13.28 22.53 -10.53
N LEU A 777 -14.17 23.44 -10.90
CA LEU A 777 -14.16 24.82 -10.38
C LEU A 777 -14.40 24.86 -8.87
N LEU A 778 -15.29 24.02 -8.36
CA LEU A 778 -15.58 23.92 -6.93
C LEU A 778 -14.37 23.40 -6.14
N LEU A 779 -13.76 22.30 -6.58
CA LEU A 779 -12.61 21.73 -5.89
C LEU A 779 -11.40 22.66 -5.95
N ALA A 780 -11.14 23.29 -7.11
CA ALA A 780 -10.10 24.30 -7.27
C ALA A 780 -10.34 25.55 -6.39
N HIS A 781 -11.60 25.97 -6.23
CA HIS A 781 -11.92 27.07 -5.33
C HIS A 781 -11.69 26.71 -3.86
N LEU A 782 -12.08 25.50 -3.45
CA LEU A 782 -11.85 25.00 -2.10
C LEU A 782 -10.36 24.84 -1.80
N SER A 783 -9.59 24.29 -2.75
CA SER A 783 -8.13 24.18 -2.61
C SER A 783 -7.49 25.55 -2.46
N TYR A 784 -7.91 26.51 -3.29
CA TYR A 784 -7.37 27.86 -3.22
C TYR A 784 -7.67 28.52 -1.87
N LYS A 785 -8.93 28.47 -1.44
CA LYS A 785 -9.39 29.13 -0.21
C LYS A 785 -8.77 28.51 1.05
N TYR A 786 -8.77 27.19 1.16
CA TYR A 786 -8.42 26.50 2.41
C TYR A 786 -6.97 26.00 2.44
N PHE A 787 -6.29 25.90 1.32
CA PHE A 787 -4.94 25.35 1.26
C PHE A 787 -3.94 26.34 0.68
N GLU A 788 -4.06 26.69 -0.61
CA GLU A 788 -3.08 27.54 -1.29
C GLU A 788 -2.98 28.93 -0.64
N SER A 789 -4.11 29.59 -0.38
CA SER A 789 -4.12 30.94 0.15
C SER A 789 -3.59 31.01 1.58
N LEU A 790 -3.82 29.98 2.39
CA LEU A 790 -3.28 29.90 3.75
C LEU A 790 -1.76 29.77 3.73
N VAL A 791 -1.24 28.88 2.88
CA VAL A 791 0.20 28.67 2.71
C VAL A 791 0.86 29.96 2.19
N MET A 792 0.33 30.55 1.12
CA MET A 792 0.83 31.82 0.58
C MET A 792 0.80 32.94 1.63
N ARG A 793 -0.29 33.11 2.38
CA ARG A 793 -0.41 34.16 3.40
C ARG A 793 0.55 33.96 4.57
N LYS A 794 0.78 32.72 5.00
CA LYS A 794 1.68 32.39 6.12
C LYS A 794 3.12 32.77 5.81
N PHE A 795 3.58 32.50 4.58
CA PHE A 795 4.97 32.73 4.18
C PHE A 795 5.23 34.10 3.55
N THR A 796 4.18 34.84 3.14
CA THR A 796 4.34 36.22 2.63
C THR A 796 4.29 37.26 3.75
N LYS A 797 3.80 36.90 4.95
CA LYS A 797 3.64 37.81 6.09
C LYS A 797 4.93 38.26 6.79
N GLU A 798 6.09 37.66 6.50
CA GLU A 798 7.33 38.01 7.22
C GLU A 798 8.04 39.30 6.75
N LYS A 799 7.50 40.07 5.78
CA LYS A 799 8.16 41.35 5.38
C LYS A 799 7.24 42.42 4.77
N LEU A 800 6.04 42.60 5.32
CA LEU A 800 5.20 43.76 5.02
C LEU A 800 4.86 44.49 6.32
N ILE A 801 5.79 45.32 6.79
CA ILE A 801 5.46 46.45 7.66
C ILE A 801 4.74 47.45 6.75
N VAL A 802 3.41 47.33 6.68
CA VAL A 802 2.58 48.41 6.17
C VAL A 802 2.47 49.41 7.31
N THR A 803 3.18 50.54 7.18
CA THR A 803 2.94 51.72 8.00
C THR A 803 1.58 52.27 7.62
N ASP A 804 0.56 51.96 8.42
CA ASP A 804 -0.73 52.65 8.35
C ASP A 804 -0.52 54.12 8.73
N ILE A 805 -0.62 55.01 7.73
CA ILE A 805 -0.77 56.44 7.94
C ILE A 805 -2.24 56.66 8.34
N PRO A 806 -2.53 57.22 9.53
CA PRO A 806 -3.91 57.46 9.94
C PRO A 806 -4.44 58.71 9.24
N ILE A 807 -5.37 58.53 8.31
CA ILE A 807 -6.17 59.64 7.78
C ILE A 807 -7.24 59.98 8.81
N LYS A 808 -7.04 61.10 9.50
CA LYS A 808 -8.07 61.84 10.26
C LYS A 808 -8.91 62.66 9.28
N GLN A 809 -10.23 62.50 9.36
CA GLN A 809 -11.30 63.51 9.11
C GLN A 809 -12.64 62.76 8.99
N ALA A 810 -13.81 63.24 9.37
CA ALA A 810 -14.33 64.16 10.39
C ALA A 810 -15.87 64.07 10.21
N THR A 811 -16.64 64.04 11.32
CA THR A 811 -18.11 64.30 11.43
C THR A 811 -19.07 63.31 10.70
N SER A 812 -20.27 62.95 11.17
CA SER A 812 -21.22 63.53 12.13
C SER A 812 -22.16 62.45 12.72
N GLN A 813 -22.82 62.81 13.82
CA GLN A 813 -23.80 62.06 14.61
C GLN A 813 -24.97 61.43 13.80
N THR A 814 -25.48 60.29 14.27
CA THR A 814 -26.88 60.15 14.74
C THR A 814 -27.05 58.81 15.47
N SER A 815 -27.78 58.87 16.59
CA SER A 815 -28.15 57.75 17.43
C SER A 815 -29.29 56.93 16.79
N ARG A 816 -29.22 55.60 16.87
CA ARG A 816 -30.39 54.75 17.08
C ARG A 816 -29.98 53.36 17.55
N SER A 817 -30.53 52.97 18.69
CA SER A 817 -30.43 51.64 19.25
C SER A 817 -31.05 50.61 18.29
N LYS A 818 -30.28 49.59 17.91
CA LYS A 818 -30.81 48.30 17.49
C LYS A 818 -29.93 47.20 18.09
N ARG A 819 -30.60 46.33 18.87
CA ARG A 819 -30.09 45.11 19.51
C ARG A 819 -29.20 44.29 18.56
N PRO A 820 -28.19 43.56 19.06
CA PRO A 820 -27.51 42.57 18.23
C PRO A 820 -28.47 41.40 17.97
N ARG A 821 -28.91 41.25 16.72
CA ARG A 821 -29.50 39.99 16.25
C ARG A 821 -28.36 38.96 16.19
N LEU A 822 -28.48 37.89 16.98
CA LEU A 822 -27.79 36.63 16.72
C LEU A 822 -28.05 36.24 15.26
N SER A 823 -27.02 36.24 14.43
CA SER A 823 -27.04 35.43 13.21
C SER A 823 -26.53 34.04 13.58
N THR A 824 -27.50 33.15 13.71
CA THR A 824 -27.35 31.71 13.78
C THR A 824 -26.48 31.23 12.63
N TYR A 825 -25.32 30.67 12.96
CA TYR A 825 -24.56 29.81 12.06
C TYR A 825 -25.39 28.57 11.76
N LYS A 826 -26.03 28.55 10.58
CA LYS A 826 -26.54 27.34 9.94
C LYS A 826 -26.06 27.30 8.49
N ILE A 827 -24.91 26.67 8.29
CA ILE A 827 -24.56 25.90 7.09
C ILE A 827 -23.95 24.64 7.71
N GLY A 828 -24.70 23.57 7.89
CA GLY A 828 -25.31 22.81 6.81
C GLY A 828 -24.42 21.57 6.63
N SER A 829 -24.64 20.61 7.51
CA SER A 829 -24.03 19.27 7.61
C SER A 829 -24.33 18.42 6.36
N GLY A 830 -23.84 18.86 5.20
CA GLY A 830 -24.08 18.22 3.90
C GLY A 830 -22.81 17.85 3.12
N ALA A 831 -21.62 18.18 3.60
CA ALA A 831 -20.36 17.97 2.85
C ALA A 831 -19.61 16.66 3.19
N VAL A 832 -20.04 15.91 4.21
CA VAL A 832 -19.42 14.63 4.60
C VAL A 832 -20.29 13.42 4.18
N LEU A 833 -21.56 13.65 3.83
CA LEU A 833 -22.51 12.58 3.49
C LEU A 833 -22.54 12.18 2.01
N ILE A 834 -21.80 12.86 1.13
CA ILE A 834 -21.80 12.58 -0.33
C ILE A 834 -20.66 11.65 -0.75
N MET A 835 -19.60 11.50 0.07
CA MET A 835 -18.61 10.42 -0.14
C MET A 835 -19.06 9.08 0.46
N GLY A 836 -20.05 9.08 1.36
CA GLY A 836 -20.58 7.87 1.99
C GLY A 836 -21.72 7.19 1.23
N THR A 837 -22.40 7.89 0.31
CA THR A 837 -23.57 7.36 -0.41
C THR A 837 -23.26 6.69 -1.74
N VAL A 838 -22.08 6.95 -2.34
CA VAL A 838 -21.62 6.21 -3.53
C VAL A 838 -21.07 4.83 -3.14
N GLY A 839 -20.55 4.67 -1.93
CA GLY A 839 -20.11 3.36 -1.40
C GLY A 839 -21.25 2.46 -0.89
N LEU A 840 -22.39 3.03 -0.51
CA LEU A 840 -23.51 2.28 0.08
C LEU A 840 -24.52 1.75 -0.95
N LEU A 841 -24.56 2.33 -2.16
CA LEU A 841 -25.40 1.83 -3.26
C LEU A 841 -24.73 0.73 -4.10
N TYR A 842 -23.42 0.51 -3.93
CA TYR A 842 -22.72 -0.65 -4.50
C TYR A 842 -22.94 -1.95 -3.70
N ILE A 843 -23.40 -1.85 -2.44
CA ILE A 843 -23.55 -3.00 -1.53
C ILE A 843 -24.97 -3.57 -1.53
N LEU A 844 -25.95 -2.92 -2.16
CA LEU A 844 -27.35 -3.34 -2.08
C LEU A 844 -28.00 -3.80 -3.40
N ASN A 845 -27.21 -4.14 -4.43
CA ASN A 845 -27.80 -4.68 -5.67
C ASN A 845 -27.02 -5.85 -6.28
N ASN A 846 -26.81 -6.90 -5.49
CA ASN A 846 -26.44 -8.21 -6.02
C ASN A 846 -27.42 -9.27 -5.52
N GLN A 847 -28.62 -9.29 -6.10
CA GLN A 847 -29.38 -10.51 -6.29
C GLN A 847 -29.87 -10.54 -7.73
N GLY A 848 -29.12 -11.25 -8.56
CA GLY A 848 -29.46 -11.55 -9.94
C GLY A 848 -28.83 -12.87 -10.32
N ASN A 849 -29.65 -13.93 -10.36
CA ASN A 849 -29.24 -15.27 -10.78
C ASN A 849 -28.79 -15.25 -12.24
N SER A 850 -27.51 -15.50 -12.48
CA SER A 850 -27.02 -16.20 -13.66
C SER A 850 -25.85 -17.09 -13.24
N LYS A 851 -25.76 -18.31 -13.77
CA LYS A 851 -24.69 -19.27 -13.48
C LYS A 851 -23.38 -18.77 -14.11
N GLU A 852 -22.77 -17.77 -13.49
CA GLU A 852 -21.43 -17.29 -13.82
C GLU A 852 -20.50 -17.62 -12.64
N ASN A 853 -19.63 -18.61 -12.81
CA ASN A 853 -18.69 -19.05 -11.78
C ASN A 853 -17.38 -18.24 -11.90
N SER A 854 -17.42 -16.94 -11.64
CA SER A 854 -16.21 -16.12 -11.61
C SER A 854 -15.41 -16.41 -10.33
N ILE A 855 -14.14 -16.77 -10.48
CA ILE A 855 -13.20 -17.03 -9.41
C ILE A 855 -12.26 -15.83 -9.29
N SER A 856 -12.44 -15.03 -8.25
CA SER A 856 -11.81 -13.71 -8.12
C SER A 856 -10.28 -13.71 -8.16
N TRP A 857 -9.63 -14.82 -7.79
CA TRP A 857 -8.18 -14.96 -7.80
C TRP A 857 -7.63 -15.68 -9.05
N ALA A 858 -8.46 -16.28 -9.91
CA ALA A 858 -7.98 -17.13 -11.01
C ALA A 858 -7.08 -16.40 -12.01
N SER A 859 -7.26 -15.07 -12.14
CA SER A 859 -6.43 -14.22 -13.01
C SER A 859 -5.16 -13.66 -12.35
N ASN A 860 -4.92 -13.95 -11.07
CA ASN A 860 -3.71 -13.53 -10.36
C ASN A 860 -2.51 -14.37 -10.82
N ASN A 861 -1.30 -13.81 -10.63
CA ASN A 861 -0.08 -14.59 -10.77
C ASN A 861 -0.05 -15.71 -9.74
N ALA A 862 0.54 -16.85 -10.13
CA ALA A 862 0.72 -17.97 -9.21
C ALA A 862 1.52 -17.51 -7.98
N ASN A 863 1.01 -17.83 -6.79
CA ASN A 863 1.57 -17.44 -5.50
C ASN A 863 2.00 -18.64 -4.65
N ILE A 864 1.79 -19.87 -5.15
CA ILE A 864 2.27 -21.11 -4.54
C ILE A 864 2.90 -21.98 -5.62
N ILE A 865 4.18 -22.31 -5.47
CA ILE A 865 4.83 -23.43 -6.17
C ILE A 865 4.64 -24.70 -5.34
N PHE A 866 3.96 -25.70 -5.92
CA PHE A 866 3.58 -26.93 -5.26
C PHE A 866 4.18 -28.16 -5.96
N ASP A 867 4.60 -29.13 -5.14
CA ASP A 867 4.88 -30.50 -5.56
C ASP A 867 4.01 -31.46 -4.73
N HIS A 868 3.16 -32.22 -5.42
CA HIS A 868 2.13 -33.03 -4.78
C HIS A 868 2.56 -34.47 -4.48
N HIS A 869 3.78 -34.88 -4.87
CA HIS A 869 4.15 -36.29 -4.85
C HIS A 869 5.64 -36.49 -4.55
N THR A 870 5.94 -36.95 -3.33
CA THR A 870 7.30 -37.27 -2.88
C THR A 870 7.33 -38.41 -1.87
N HIS A 871 8.45 -39.14 -1.84
CA HIS A 871 8.65 -40.34 -1.02
C HIS A 871 9.78 -40.14 -0.01
N THR A 872 9.68 -40.82 1.14
CA THR A 872 10.66 -40.77 2.22
C THR A 872 11.06 -42.18 2.64
N GLN A 873 11.98 -42.27 3.60
CA GLN A 873 12.35 -43.53 4.25
C GLN A 873 11.19 -44.25 4.98
N TYR A 874 10.01 -43.62 5.10
CA TYR A 874 8.81 -44.29 5.59
C TYR A 874 8.17 -45.23 4.54
N SER A 875 8.54 -45.11 3.26
CA SER A 875 8.26 -46.08 2.21
C SER A 875 9.55 -46.52 1.50
N ASP A 876 9.82 -46.02 0.30
CA ASP A 876 10.93 -46.41 -0.57
C ASP A 876 11.79 -45.22 -1.04
N GLY A 877 11.55 -44.03 -0.48
CA GLY A 877 12.41 -42.86 -0.66
C GLY A 877 13.73 -42.97 0.13
N ASN A 878 14.79 -42.36 -0.39
CA ASN A 878 16.12 -42.43 0.23
C ASN A 878 16.34 -41.40 1.35
N LEU A 879 15.58 -40.30 1.35
CA LEU A 879 15.75 -39.19 2.28
C LEU A 879 14.85 -39.31 3.51
N THR A 880 15.35 -38.81 4.64
CA THR A 880 14.52 -38.56 5.81
C THR A 880 13.51 -37.43 5.54
N LEU A 881 12.47 -37.31 6.37
CA LEU A 881 11.50 -36.20 6.29
C LEU A 881 12.19 -34.82 6.31
N GLY A 882 13.21 -34.66 7.16
CA GLY A 882 13.93 -33.40 7.31
C GLY A 882 14.75 -33.04 6.07
N GLU A 883 15.52 -34.00 5.56
CA GLU A 883 16.33 -33.82 4.34
C GLU A 883 15.46 -33.53 3.11
N LEU A 884 14.34 -34.25 2.94
CA LEU A 884 13.41 -34.01 1.85
C LEU A 884 12.77 -32.61 1.94
N THR A 885 12.37 -32.20 3.15
CA THR A 885 11.78 -30.88 3.39
C THR A 885 12.78 -29.76 3.11
N GLU A 886 14.04 -29.92 3.53
CA GLU A 886 15.12 -28.97 3.25
C GLU A 886 15.43 -28.90 1.75
N LEU A 887 15.43 -30.05 1.06
CA LEU A 887 15.62 -30.11 -0.39
C LEU A 887 14.49 -29.37 -1.13
N ALA A 888 13.23 -29.58 -0.74
CA ALA A 888 12.08 -28.88 -1.32
C ALA A 888 12.15 -27.36 -1.06
N TYR A 889 12.45 -26.97 0.18
CA TYR A 889 12.57 -25.57 0.58
C TYR A 889 13.68 -24.84 -0.22
N SER A 890 14.85 -25.46 -0.36
CA SER A 890 15.99 -24.89 -1.09
C SER A 890 15.76 -24.80 -2.61
N ASN A 891 14.90 -25.65 -3.17
CA ASN A 891 14.52 -25.60 -4.59
C ASN A 891 13.37 -24.61 -4.89
N GLY A 892 12.84 -23.95 -3.85
CA GLY A 892 11.83 -22.91 -3.97
C GLY A 892 10.40 -23.44 -3.98
N CYS A 893 10.13 -24.58 -3.34
CA CYS A 893 8.76 -24.99 -3.04
C CYS A 893 8.11 -24.01 -2.05
N ASP A 894 6.85 -23.65 -2.31
CA ASP A 894 5.97 -22.98 -1.36
C ASP A 894 5.05 -23.96 -0.64
N ALA A 895 4.78 -25.10 -1.26
CA ALA A 895 4.04 -26.23 -0.72
C ALA A 895 4.67 -27.56 -1.15
N LEU A 896 4.61 -28.56 -0.28
CA LEU A 896 5.14 -29.90 -0.50
C LEU A 896 4.17 -30.92 0.10
N ALA A 897 3.78 -31.94 -0.67
CA ALA A 897 3.07 -33.10 -0.14
C ALA A 897 3.97 -34.34 -0.07
N ILE A 898 3.91 -35.01 1.07
CA ILE A 898 4.66 -36.24 1.36
C ILE A 898 3.67 -37.41 1.28
N THR A 899 3.85 -38.31 0.32
CA THR A 899 2.84 -39.29 -0.11
C THR A 899 3.41 -40.70 -0.17
N ASP A 900 4.05 -41.15 0.91
CA ASP A 900 4.58 -42.51 1.03
C ASP A 900 3.51 -43.59 0.74
N HIS A 901 3.93 -44.70 0.10
CA HIS A 901 3.04 -45.78 -0.36
C HIS A 901 2.24 -46.46 0.75
N THR A 902 0.96 -46.78 0.50
CA THR A 902 0.09 -47.47 1.47
C THR A 902 0.44 -48.94 1.75
N ASP A 903 1.32 -49.57 0.97
CA ASP A 903 1.75 -50.96 1.17
C ASP A 903 2.69 -51.13 2.37
N ARG A 904 3.27 -50.03 2.86
CA ARG A 904 4.10 -49.99 4.08
C ARG A 904 3.29 -49.46 5.26
N LEU A 905 3.20 -50.26 6.33
CA LEU A 905 2.59 -49.82 7.60
C LEU A 905 3.31 -48.61 8.22
N SER A 906 4.58 -48.37 7.86
CA SER A 906 5.34 -47.20 8.29
C SER A 906 4.88 -45.89 7.63
N SER A 907 4.21 -45.94 6.48
CA SER A 907 3.81 -44.74 5.72
C SER A 907 2.83 -43.83 6.46
N PHE A 908 2.13 -44.37 7.46
CA PHE A 908 1.34 -43.58 8.40
C PHE A 908 1.53 -44.10 9.83
N ASN A 909 2.10 -43.28 10.70
CA ASN A 909 2.18 -43.57 12.12
C ASN A 909 2.27 -42.25 12.94
N PRO A 910 1.92 -42.27 14.24
CA PRO A 910 1.95 -41.07 15.08
C PRO A 910 3.32 -40.38 15.15
N GLU A 911 4.42 -41.14 15.04
CA GLU A 911 5.78 -40.58 15.05
C GLU A 911 6.07 -39.76 13.79
N LYS A 912 5.62 -40.23 12.62
CA LYS A 912 5.71 -39.51 11.34
C LYS A 912 4.94 -38.19 11.41
N ILE A 913 3.71 -38.20 11.94
CA ILE A 913 2.89 -37.00 12.13
C ILE A 913 3.58 -36.01 13.07
N ALA A 914 4.12 -36.50 14.20
CA ALA A 914 4.84 -35.66 15.15
C ALA A 914 6.07 -34.98 14.50
N LYS A 915 6.83 -35.72 13.67
CA LYS A 915 7.97 -35.16 12.91
C LYS A 915 7.52 -34.15 11.86
N ILE A 916 6.46 -34.43 11.10
CA ILE A 916 5.90 -33.46 10.13
C ILE A 916 5.45 -32.19 10.85
N ASN A 917 4.81 -32.30 12.02
CA ASN A 917 4.43 -31.14 12.83
C ASN A 917 5.63 -30.34 13.33
N GLN A 918 6.73 -31.00 13.71
CA GLN A 918 7.98 -30.31 14.03
C GLN A 918 8.55 -29.56 12.82
N LEU A 919 8.51 -30.18 11.64
CA LEU A 919 8.98 -29.55 10.40
C LEU A 919 8.10 -28.35 10.00
N ARG A 920 6.78 -28.40 10.19
CA ARG A 920 5.88 -27.26 9.98
C ARG A 920 6.24 -26.05 10.86
N ILE A 921 6.69 -26.31 12.10
CA ILE A 921 7.17 -25.27 13.01
C ILE A 921 8.55 -24.74 12.56
N GLN A 922 9.43 -25.63 12.10
CA GLN A 922 10.78 -25.28 11.65
C GLN A 922 10.78 -24.49 10.32
N TYR A 923 9.85 -24.79 9.41
CA TYR A 923 9.73 -24.18 8.09
C TYR A 923 8.37 -23.49 7.92
N PRO A 924 8.08 -22.39 8.65
CA PRO A 924 6.74 -21.78 8.69
C PRO A 924 6.27 -21.17 7.36
N ASN A 925 7.17 -21.02 6.37
CA ASN A 925 6.88 -20.47 5.05
C ASN A 925 6.66 -21.54 3.96
N LEU A 926 6.81 -22.82 4.31
CA LEU A 926 6.58 -23.98 3.44
C LEU A 926 5.34 -24.73 3.96
N LEU A 927 4.30 -24.86 3.13
CA LEU A 927 3.13 -25.65 3.46
C LEU A 927 3.45 -27.14 3.31
N ILE A 928 3.60 -27.86 4.42
CA ILE A 928 3.94 -29.29 4.40
C ILE A 928 2.66 -30.10 4.61
N LEU A 929 2.19 -30.77 3.56
CA LEU A 929 1.02 -31.62 3.57
C LEU A 929 1.42 -33.08 3.76
N ASN A 930 0.65 -33.78 4.57
CA ASN A 930 0.78 -35.22 4.73
C ASN A 930 -0.30 -35.89 3.87
N GLY A 931 0.11 -36.92 3.14
CA GLY A 931 -0.76 -37.73 2.32
C GLY A 931 -0.24 -39.16 2.25
N VAL A 932 -0.88 -39.94 1.39
CA VAL A 932 -0.44 -41.30 1.05
C VAL A 932 -0.63 -41.55 -0.44
N GLU A 933 0.27 -42.31 -1.05
CA GLU A 933 0.05 -42.87 -2.37
C GLU A 933 -0.65 -44.22 -2.21
N LEU A 934 -1.95 -44.24 -2.52
CA LEU A 934 -2.80 -45.41 -2.47
C LEU A 934 -2.53 -46.32 -3.67
N GLY A 935 -1.98 -47.51 -3.41
CA GLY A 935 -1.96 -48.59 -4.40
C GLY A 935 -3.36 -49.21 -4.53
N MET A 936 -3.95 -49.14 -5.71
CA MET A 936 -5.36 -49.46 -5.95
C MET A 936 -5.64 -50.98 -5.82
N PRO A 937 -6.46 -51.43 -4.85
CA PRO A 937 -6.70 -52.86 -4.62
C PRO A 937 -7.46 -53.59 -5.72
N GLY A 938 -8.23 -52.86 -6.54
CA GLY A 938 -8.90 -53.40 -7.74
C GLY A 938 -7.91 -53.77 -8.85
N TYR A 939 -6.67 -53.29 -8.78
CA TYR A 939 -5.65 -53.49 -9.81
C TYR A 939 -4.40 -54.19 -9.23
N GLU A 940 -4.55 -54.90 -8.11
CA GLU A 940 -3.42 -55.52 -7.39
C GLU A 940 -2.28 -54.53 -7.11
N GLN A 941 -2.62 -53.27 -6.76
CA GLN A 941 -1.69 -52.16 -6.52
C GLN A 941 -0.88 -51.72 -7.74
N ARG A 942 -1.31 -52.10 -8.96
CA ARG A 942 -0.69 -51.63 -10.19
C ARG A 942 -0.85 -50.12 -10.36
N GLU A 943 -2.07 -49.63 -10.15
CA GLU A 943 -2.47 -48.22 -10.25
C GLU A 943 -2.36 -47.48 -8.92
N HIS A 944 -2.12 -46.17 -9.00
CA HIS A 944 -1.78 -45.36 -7.83
C HIS A 944 -2.51 -44.03 -7.77
N VAL A 945 -3.06 -43.68 -6.61
CA VAL A 945 -3.76 -42.41 -6.38
C VAL A 945 -3.23 -41.73 -5.12
N ASN A 946 -2.79 -40.48 -5.22
CA ASN A 946 -2.45 -39.69 -4.05
C ASN A 946 -3.71 -39.22 -3.34
N ILE A 947 -3.82 -39.49 -2.03
CA ILE A 947 -4.79 -38.86 -1.13
C ILE A 947 -4.03 -37.88 -0.25
N ILE A 948 -4.30 -36.58 -0.42
CA ILE A 948 -3.64 -35.50 0.30
C ILE A 948 -4.70 -34.70 1.05
N THR A 949 -4.42 -34.34 2.30
CA THR A 949 -5.37 -33.61 3.15
C THR A 949 -4.69 -32.52 3.97
N THR A 950 -5.47 -31.58 4.50
CA THR A 950 -4.93 -30.52 5.36
C THR A 950 -4.51 -31.08 6.73
N PRO A 951 -3.62 -30.39 7.45
CA PRO A 951 -3.15 -30.83 8.77
C PRO A 951 -4.27 -31.11 9.79
N GLU A 952 -5.41 -30.42 9.66
CA GLU A 952 -6.57 -30.60 10.54
C GLU A 952 -7.19 -31.99 10.41
N PHE A 953 -7.24 -32.54 9.19
CA PHE A 953 -7.94 -33.80 8.89
C PHE A 953 -6.99 -34.99 8.68
N GLU A 954 -5.67 -34.80 8.69
CA GLU A 954 -4.70 -35.88 8.45
C GLU A 954 -4.80 -37.03 9.47
N SER A 955 -5.22 -36.73 10.70
CA SER A 955 -5.40 -37.74 11.75
C SER A 955 -6.75 -38.45 11.69
N SER A 956 -7.72 -37.97 10.90
CA SER A 956 -9.02 -38.63 10.71
C SER A 956 -9.11 -39.36 9.37
N VAL A 957 -8.63 -38.73 8.30
CA VAL A 957 -8.73 -39.22 6.91
C VAL A 957 -7.72 -40.32 6.63
N LEU A 958 -6.43 -40.10 6.91
CA LEU A 958 -5.38 -41.05 6.52
C LEU A 958 -5.53 -42.44 7.19
N PRO A 959 -5.84 -42.57 8.49
CA PRO A 959 -6.11 -43.90 9.08
C PRO A 959 -7.33 -44.60 8.45
N GLU A 960 -8.33 -43.82 8.04
CA GLU A 960 -9.53 -44.37 7.40
C GLU A 960 -9.19 -44.97 6.03
N VAL A 961 -8.27 -44.36 5.27
CA VAL A 961 -7.74 -44.93 4.00
C VAL A 961 -7.24 -46.36 4.22
N PHE A 962 -6.32 -46.59 5.16
CA PHE A 962 -5.82 -47.95 5.47
C PHE A 962 -6.93 -48.89 5.94
N THR A 963 -7.89 -48.38 6.72
CA THR A 963 -9.03 -49.17 7.20
C THR A 963 -9.92 -49.62 6.04
N LYS A 964 -10.17 -48.75 5.05
CA LYS A 964 -11.00 -49.09 3.88
C LYS A 964 -10.28 -50.01 2.91
N ILE A 965 -8.98 -49.83 2.68
CA ILE A 965 -8.16 -50.76 1.89
C ILE A 965 -8.33 -52.18 2.43
N ASN A 966 -8.08 -52.38 3.73
CA ASN A 966 -8.16 -53.70 4.35
C ASN A 966 -9.56 -54.33 4.25
N LYS A 967 -10.62 -53.52 4.35
CA LYS A 967 -12.00 -54.00 4.17
C LYS A 967 -12.33 -54.32 2.71
N SER A 968 -11.75 -53.58 1.77
CA SER A 968 -12.03 -53.73 0.34
C SER A 968 -11.63 -55.10 -0.20
N TYR A 969 -10.58 -55.73 0.34
CA TYR A 969 -10.13 -57.07 -0.12
C TYR A 969 -11.17 -58.17 0.07
N ASN A 970 -12.15 -57.98 0.95
CA ASN A 970 -13.28 -58.91 1.14
C ASN A 970 -14.43 -58.69 0.15
N LEU A 971 -14.31 -57.70 -0.75
CA LEU A 971 -15.30 -57.37 -1.77
C LEU A 971 -14.86 -57.88 -3.16
N PRO A 972 -15.80 -58.08 -4.10
CA PRO A 972 -15.48 -58.32 -5.50
C PRO A 972 -14.56 -57.24 -6.05
N GLU A 973 -13.57 -57.65 -6.85
CA GLU A 973 -12.53 -56.80 -7.44
C GLU A 973 -13.10 -55.53 -8.10
N SER A 974 -14.15 -55.69 -8.90
CA SER A 974 -14.80 -54.61 -9.65
C SER A 974 -15.39 -53.47 -8.81
N ILE A 975 -15.56 -53.65 -7.49
CA ILE A 975 -16.12 -52.63 -6.59
C ILE A 975 -15.16 -52.18 -5.48
N ARG A 976 -13.96 -52.77 -5.37
CA ARG A 976 -13.03 -52.50 -4.26
C ARG A 976 -12.66 -51.02 -4.17
N ASP A 977 -12.28 -50.43 -5.29
CA ASP A 977 -11.79 -49.06 -5.34
C ASP A 977 -12.91 -48.05 -5.11
N ARG A 978 -14.07 -48.28 -5.72
CA ARG A 978 -15.26 -47.45 -5.50
C ARG A 978 -15.68 -47.46 -4.04
N PHE A 979 -15.65 -48.63 -3.40
CA PHE A 979 -15.93 -48.75 -1.97
C PHE A 979 -14.96 -47.91 -1.13
N ILE A 980 -13.68 -47.82 -1.49
CA ILE A 980 -12.72 -46.98 -0.77
C ILE A 980 -13.15 -45.51 -0.89
N PHE A 981 -13.26 -44.97 -2.10
CA PHE A 981 -13.58 -43.55 -2.28
C PHE A 981 -14.92 -43.12 -1.67
N ASP A 982 -15.93 -43.98 -1.76
CA ASP A 982 -17.26 -43.70 -1.19
C ASP A 982 -17.26 -43.65 0.35
N ASN A 983 -16.23 -44.19 1.01
CA ASN A 983 -16.25 -44.40 2.47
C ASN A 983 -15.03 -43.82 3.22
N ILE A 984 -14.00 -43.28 2.54
CA ILE A 984 -12.82 -42.71 3.22
C ILE A 984 -13.10 -41.40 3.96
N PHE A 985 -14.10 -40.62 3.51
CA PHE A 985 -14.48 -39.36 4.14
C PHE A 985 -15.75 -39.55 4.97
N LYS A 986 -15.71 -39.13 6.23
CA LYS A 986 -16.85 -39.21 7.18
C LYS A 986 -17.76 -37.99 7.12
N SER A 987 -17.25 -36.87 6.59
CA SER A 987 -18.00 -35.63 6.42
C SER A 987 -17.66 -34.95 5.09
N ASP A 988 -18.51 -34.01 4.67
CA ASP A 988 -18.22 -33.16 3.52
C ASP A 988 -17.06 -32.22 3.76
N ASP A 989 -16.78 -31.83 5.02
CA ASP A 989 -15.61 -31.02 5.37
C ASP A 989 -14.31 -31.79 5.14
N GLU A 990 -14.23 -33.06 5.57
CA GLU A 990 -13.07 -33.91 5.30
C GLU A 990 -12.85 -34.08 3.79
N PHE A 991 -13.93 -34.29 3.03
CA PHE A 991 -13.87 -34.35 1.58
C PHE A 991 -13.39 -33.01 0.99
N ASN A 992 -13.94 -31.87 1.44
CA ASN A 992 -13.64 -30.54 0.92
C ASN A 992 -12.18 -30.11 1.16
N HIS A 993 -11.56 -30.57 2.23
CA HIS A 993 -10.16 -30.29 2.59
C HIS A 993 -9.18 -31.39 2.16
N SER A 994 -9.63 -32.32 1.32
CA SER A 994 -8.80 -33.38 0.76
C SER A 994 -8.89 -33.42 -0.76
N ILE A 995 -7.84 -33.92 -1.40
CA ILE A 995 -7.75 -34.07 -2.85
C ILE A 995 -7.27 -35.48 -3.20
N ALA A 996 -7.78 -36.01 -4.31
CA ALA A 996 -7.31 -37.26 -4.89
C ALA A 996 -6.76 -37.02 -6.31
N ILE A 997 -5.53 -37.45 -6.57
CA ILE A 997 -4.83 -37.26 -7.85
C ILE A 997 -4.38 -38.62 -8.38
N TYR A 998 -4.79 -38.96 -9.61
CA TYR A 998 -4.35 -40.19 -10.27
C TYR A 998 -2.89 -40.03 -10.75
N ASN A 999 -1.97 -40.80 -10.19
CA ASN A 999 -0.55 -40.70 -10.49
C ASN A 999 -0.16 -41.64 -11.63
N HIS A 1000 0.73 -41.16 -12.50
CA HIS A 1000 1.41 -41.93 -13.57
C HIS A 1000 0.50 -42.98 -14.27
N PRO A 1001 -0.70 -42.57 -14.73
CA PRO A 1001 -1.78 -43.50 -15.12
C PRO A 1001 -1.38 -44.43 -16.26
N SER A 1002 -0.77 -43.91 -17.33
CA SER A 1002 -0.44 -44.75 -18.49
C SER A 1002 0.84 -45.59 -18.30
N ARG A 1003 1.46 -45.60 -17.10
CA ARG A 1003 2.76 -46.24 -16.84
C ARG A 1003 2.75 -47.75 -17.06
N LYS A 1004 1.63 -48.38 -16.71
CA LYS A 1004 1.46 -49.84 -16.72
C LYS A 1004 0.20 -50.30 -17.45
N ASP A 1005 -0.52 -49.38 -18.09
CA ASP A 1005 -1.75 -49.67 -18.85
C ASP A 1005 -1.55 -50.74 -19.91
N GLU A 1006 -2.51 -51.66 -19.95
CA GLU A 1006 -2.56 -52.71 -20.97
C GLU A 1006 -3.47 -52.32 -22.14
N THR A 1007 -4.38 -51.36 -21.95
CA THR A 1007 -5.35 -50.91 -22.95
C THR A 1007 -5.49 -49.38 -23.00
N ALA A 1008 -5.90 -48.82 -24.14
CA ALA A 1008 -5.96 -47.37 -24.34
C ALA A 1008 -7.10 -46.66 -23.57
N ASP A 1009 -8.17 -47.38 -23.26
CA ASP A 1009 -9.38 -46.83 -22.63
C ASP A 1009 -9.41 -47.03 -21.10
N GLU A 1010 -8.36 -47.64 -20.55
CA GLU A 1010 -8.27 -48.01 -19.13
C GLU A 1010 -8.44 -46.79 -18.22
N ASN A 1011 -7.59 -45.78 -18.37
CA ASN A 1011 -7.64 -44.55 -17.59
C ASN A 1011 -9.01 -43.84 -17.63
N LEU A 1012 -9.69 -43.88 -18.77
CA LEU A 1012 -11.01 -43.28 -18.91
C LEU A 1012 -12.06 -44.08 -18.12
N SER A 1013 -12.01 -45.40 -18.21
CA SER A 1013 -12.86 -46.31 -17.45
C SER A 1013 -12.62 -46.17 -15.94
N ASP A 1014 -11.35 -46.06 -15.52
CA ASP A 1014 -10.94 -45.96 -14.12
C ASP A 1014 -11.49 -44.69 -13.46
N ILE A 1015 -11.25 -43.54 -14.08
CA ILE A 1015 -11.73 -42.26 -13.58
C ILE A 1015 -13.27 -42.24 -13.52
N LYS A 1016 -13.95 -42.77 -14.54
CA LYS A 1016 -15.42 -42.88 -14.52
C LYS A 1016 -15.91 -43.79 -13.39
N ASN A 1017 -15.22 -44.90 -13.14
CA ASN A 1017 -15.55 -45.83 -12.06
C ASN A 1017 -15.34 -45.18 -10.68
N TRP A 1018 -14.19 -44.54 -10.47
CA TRP A 1018 -13.83 -43.89 -9.21
C TRP A 1018 -14.67 -42.62 -8.94
N ASN A 1019 -15.16 -41.95 -9.98
CA ASN A 1019 -16.01 -40.77 -9.86
C ASN A 1019 -17.53 -41.02 -9.99
N ALA A 1020 -17.95 -42.29 -10.04
CA ALA A 1020 -19.34 -42.65 -10.36
C ALA A 1020 -20.38 -42.03 -9.40
N ASN A 1021 -20.07 -41.94 -8.10
CA ASN A 1021 -21.00 -41.44 -7.08
C ASN A 1021 -20.69 -40.01 -6.63
N LYS A 1022 -19.41 -39.63 -6.60
CA LYS A 1022 -18.90 -38.32 -6.20
C LYS A 1022 -17.63 -38.05 -7.01
N GLN A 1023 -17.32 -36.79 -7.29
CA GLN A 1023 -16.10 -36.41 -8.02
C GLN A 1023 -14.87 -36.56 -7.11
N ASN A 1024 -14.43 -37.80 -6.90
CA ASN A 1024 -13.36 -38.19 -5.99
C ASN A 1024 -11.99 -37.82 -6.57
N ILE A 1025 -11.67 -38.31 -7.76
CA ILE A 1025 -10.50 -37.93 -8.55
C ILE A 1025 -10.75 -36.56 -9.17
N MET A 1026 -9.92 -35.60 -8.79
CA MET A 1026 -10.02 -34.24 -9.33
C MET A 1026 -8.97 -33.94 -10.40
N ALA A 1027 -7.87 -34.68 -10.41
CA ALA A 1027 -6.77 -34.41 -11.34
C ALA A 1027 -6.00 -35.67 -11.71
N ILE A 1028 -5.30 -35.59 -12.85
CA ILE A 1028 -4.45 -36.64 -13.41
C ILE A 1028 -3.02 -36.08 -13.49
N SER A 1029 -2.01 -36.86 -13.08
CA SER A 1029 -0.62 -36.44 -13.18
C SER A 1029 -0.16 -36.42 -14.64
N GLY A 1030 0.13 -35.22 -15.14
CA GLY A 1030 0.55 -34.97 -16.51
C GLY A 1030 2.03 -35.17 -16.74
N ALA A 1031 2.90 -34.68 -15.85
CA ALA A 1031 4.30 -35.09 -15.84
C ALA A 1031 4.47 -36.19 -14.77
N PRO A 1032 4.52 -37.47 -15.17
CA PRO A 1032 4.83 -38.56 -14.25
C PRO A 1032 6.24 -38.33 -13.71
N GLY A 1033 6.59 -38.74 -12.49
CA GLY A 1033 7.98 -38.58 -12.05
C GLY A 1033 8.92 -39.62 -12.67
N HIS A 1034 10.08 -39.92 -12.06
CA HIS A 1034 11.15 -40.72 -12.69
C HIS A 1034 11.70 -40.15 -14.00
N GLN A 1035 11.80 -38.83 -14.06
CA GLN A 1035 12.10 -38.08 -15.30
C GLN A 1035 13.60 -37.88 -15.55
N LYS A 1036 14.47 -38.22 -14.60
CA LYS A 1036 15.94 -38.04 -14.73
C LYS A 1036 16.65 -39.32 -15.21
N SER A 1037 15.97 -40.46 -15.19
CA SER A 1037 16.52 -41.76 -15.62
C SER A 1037 16.57 -41.91 -17.15
N THR A 1038 17.29 -42.92 -17.65
CA THR A 1038 17.33 -43.28 -19.09
C THR A 1038 15.98 -43.76 -19.61
N ASP A 1039 15.18 -44.42 -18.77
CA ASP A 1039 13.83 -44.89 -19.07
C ASP A 1039 12.81 -43.93 -18.43
N ILE A 1040 12.61 -42.78 -19.08
CA ILE A 1040 11.78 -41.66 -18.62
C ILE A 1040 10.39 -42.15 -18.15
N GLY A 1041 10.05 -41.89 -16.88
CA GLY A 1041 8.78 -42.27 -16.27
C GLY A 1041 8.65 -43.76 -15.90
N SER A 1042 9.65 -44.59 -16.24
CA SER A 1042 9.61 -46.05 -16.05
C SER A 1042 8.37 -46.73 -16.69
N TYR A 1043 7.94 -46.25 -17.86
CA TYR A 1043 6.81 -46.82 -18.60
C TYR A 1043 7.23 -48.16 -19.21
N ARG A 1044 6.56 -49.25 -18.80
CA ARG A 1044 6.92 -50.63 -19.21
C ARG A 1044 5.93 -51.23 -20.22
N ALA A 1045 4.83 -50.54 -20.50
CA ALA A 1045 3.72 -51.03 -21.30
C ALA A 1045 3.61 -50.34 -22.67
N LEU A 1046 2.45 -50.45 -23.33
CA LEU A 1046 2.18 -50.00 -24.71
C LEU A 1046 2.33 -48.48 -24.91
N PHE A 1047 1.96 -47.70 -23.91
CA PHE A 1047 1.90 -46.24 -24.00
C PHE A 1047 3.18 -45.65 -23.38
N LYS A 1048 3.92 -44.85 -24.14
CA LYS A 1048 5.12 -44.15 -23.63
C LYS A 1048 4.81 -42.68 -23.41
N THR A 1049 5.63 -42.02 -22.59
CA THR A 1049 5.55 -40.56 -22.44
C THR A 1049 5.79 -39.85 -23.76
N VAL A 1050 5.05 -38.76 -23.99
CA VAL A 1050 5.22 -37.84 -25.11
C VAL A 1050 5.92 -36.61 -24.55
N ASP A 1051 7.20 -36.44 -24.91
CA ASP A 1051 8.02 -35.32 -24.43
C ASP A 1051 7.97 -35.14 -22.91
N ARG A 1052 8.11 -36.26 -22.16
CA ARG A 1052 8.10 -36.33 -20.68
C ARG A 1052 6.72 -36.14 -20.03
N TRP A 1053 5.64 -36.05 -20.82
CA TRP A 1053 4.28 -36.00 -20.32
C TRP A 1053 3.53 -37.31 -20.59
N ASP A 1054 2.57 -37.64 -19.72
CA ASP A 1054 1.72 -38.81 -19.84
C ASP A 1054 0.80 -38.69 -21.07
N PRO A 1055 0.69 -39.75 -21.89
CA PRO A 1055 -0.12 -39.71 -23.11
C PRO A 1055 -1.62 -39.47 -22.85
N ALA A 1056 -2.11 -39.72 -21.63
CA ALA A 1056 -3.48 -39.39 -21.22
C ALA A 1056 -3.78 -37.88 -21.28
N ILE A 1057 -2.76 -37.02 -21.24
CA ILE A 1057 -2.86 -35.55 -21.27
C ILE A 1057 -2.18 -34.95 -22.52
N ALA A 1058 -1.08 -35.57 -22.96
CA ALA A 1058 -0.24 -35.03 -24.03
C ALA A 1058 -0.81 -35.25 -25.44
N ASN A 1059 -1.53 -36.35 -25.66
CA ASN A 1059 -2.17 -36.63 -26.94
C ASN A 1059 -3.51 -35.89 -27.03
N VAL A 1060 -3.75 -35.19 -28.13
CA VAL A 1060 -5.05 -34.52 -28.33
C VAL A 1060 -6.13 -35.58 -28.57
N GLY A 1061 -7.23 -35.50 -27.83
CA GLY A 1061 -8.34 -36.48 -27.88
C GLY A 1061 -8.14 -37.74 -27.03
N SER A 1062 -7.13 -37.78 -26.17
CA SER A 1062 -6.93 -38.85 -25.17
C SER A 1062 -7.86 -38.69 -23.95
N THR A 1063 -7.58 -39.43 -22.87
CA THR A 1063 -8.39 -39.48 -21.64
C THR A 1063 -8.84 -38.11 -21.12
N LEU A 1064 -7.92 -37.15 -20.95
CA LEU A 1064 -8.28 -35.81 -20.44
C LEU A 1064 -9.30 -35.14 -21.38
N ASP A 1065 -9.00 -35.08 -22.66
CA ASP A 1065 -9.84 -34.38 -23.63
C ASP A 1065 -11.21 -35.05 -23.80
N GLN A 1066 -11.28 -36.39 -23.68
CA GLN A 1066 -12.54 -37.12 -23.69
C GLN A 1066 -13.38 -36.84 -22.44
N LEU A 1067 -12.77 -36.78 -21.26
CA LEU A 1067 -13.47 -36.40 -20.02
C LEU A 1067 -14.01 -34.98 -20.11
N LEU A 1068 -13.21 -34.03 -20.62
CA LEU A 1068 -13.64 -32.64 -20.81
C LEU A 1068 -14.78 -32.52 -21.83
N ASP A 1069 -14.70 -33.28 -22.93
CA ASP A 1069 -15.71 -33.37 -24.00
C ASP A 1069 -17.04 -33.97 -23.51
N GLU A 1070 -16.99 -34.88 -22.54
CA GLU A 1070 -18.15 -35.45 -21.84
C GLU A 1070 -18.67 -34.60 -20.67
N GLY A 1071 -18.10 -33.40 -20.45
CA GLY A 1071 -18.59 -32.45 -19.44
C GLY A 1071 -18.00 -32.63 -18.04
N HIS A 1072 -17.01 -33.52 -17.86
CA HIS A 1072 -16.32 -33.69 -16.59
C HIS A 1072 -15.23 -32.63 -16.39
N ASP A 1073 -15.17 -31.99 -15.22
CA ASP A 1073 -14.11 -31.02 -14.88
C ASP A 1073 -12.95 -31.71 -14.15
N ILE A 1074 -12.12 -32.42 -14.91
CA ILE A 1074 -10.89 -33.06 -14.41
C ILE A 1074 -9.68 -32.23 -14.84
N TRP A 1075 -8.75 -31.99 -13.91
CA TRP A 1075 -7.57 -31.17 -14.17
C TRP A 1075 -6.39 -32.01 -14.66
N GLY A 1076 -5.75 -31.57 -15.74
CA GLY A 1076 -4.59 -32.27 -16.32
C GLY A 1076 -3.27 -31.53 -16.17
N ALA A 1077 -3.28 -30.28 -15.68
CA ALA A 1077 -2.07 -29.48 -15.51
C ALA A 1077 -1.34 -29.80 -14.19
N ILE A 1078 -1.02 -31.07 -13.94
CA ILE A 1078 -0.29 -31.53 -12.74
C ILE A 1078 1.08 -32.06 -13.15
N ALA A 1079 2.12 -31.62 -12.46
CA ALA A 1079 3.49 -32.10 -12.67
C ALA A 1079 4.15 -32.42 -11.33
N SER A 1080 4.39 -33.71 -11.08
CA SER A 1080 5.07 -34.22 -9.89
C SER A 1080 6.57 -34.38 -10.09
N SER A 1081 7.34 -34.34 -9.01
CA SER A 1081 8.69 -34.92 -9.01
C SER A 1081 8.68 -36.44 -8.86
N ASP A 1082 7.74 -36.99 -8.07
CA ASP A 1082 7.76 -38.39 -7.63
C ASP A 1082 9.12 -38.74 -7.00
N TYR A 1083 9.61 -37.83 -6.17
CA TYR A 1083 11.01 -37.87 -5.75
C TYR A 1083 11.28 -39.03 -4.78
N HIS A 1084 12.16 -39.93 -5.20
CA HIS A 1084 12.72 -41.01 -4.38
C HIS A 1084 14.21 -40.76 -4.10
N ASN A 1085 14.96 -40.37 -5.13
CA ASN A 1085 16.39 -40.04 -5.05
C ASN A 1085 16.90 -39.31 -6.30
N ASP A 1086 18.05 -38.66 -6.16
CA ASP A 1086 18.71 -37.89 -7.22
C ASP A 1086 19.16 -38.68 -8.46
N LYS A 1087 19.14 -40.02 -8.42
CA LYS A 1087 19.51 -40.86 -9.56
C LYS A 1087 18.36 -40.97 -10.56
N MET A 1088 17.13 -41.07 -10.08
CA MET A 1088 15.94 -41.32 -10.91
C MET A 1088 15.11 -40.06 -11.13
N ASP A 1089 15.11 -39.16 -10.15
CA ASP A 1089 14.18 -38.04 -10.08
C ASP A 1089 14.90 -36.69 -10.05
N TYR A 1090 14.18 -35.65 -10.47
CA TYR A 1090 14.58 -34.28 -10.20
C TYR A 1090 14.08 -33.87 -8.81
N PRO A 1091 14.83 -33.01 -8.08
CA PRO A 1091 14.38 -32.52 -6.78
C PRO A 1091 12.98 -31.90 -6.83
N PRO A 1092 12.20 -31.98 -5.73
CA PRO A 1092 10.86 -31.40 -5.66
C PRO A 1092 10.88 -29.90 -5.96
N CYS A 1093 9.95 -29.44 -6.79
CA CYS A 1093 9.89 -28.09 -7.38
C CYS A 1093 11.16 -27.64 -8.15
N GLY A 1094 12.16 -28.50 -8.33
CA GLY A 1094 13.41 -28.18 -9.01
C GLY A 1094 13.28 -28.20 -10.54
N PHE A 1095 12.40 -29.06 -11.06
CA PHE A 1095 12.21 -29.28 -12.50
C PHE A 1095 10.72 -29.35 -12.89
N SER A 1096 9.95 -30.22 -12.24
CA SER A 1096 8.48 -30.23 -12.25
C SER A 1096 7.95 -29.18 -11.27
N ARG A 1097 6.96 -28.39 -11.68
CA ARG A 1097 6.30 -27.39 -10.82
C ARG A 1097 4.83 -27.28 -11.13
N ILE A 1098 4.01 -27.28 -10.09
CA ILE A 1098 2.61 -26.85 -10.16
C ILE A 1098 2.57 -25.42 -9.63
N HIS A 1099 2.12 -24.49 -10.47
CA HIS A 1099 2.01 -23.07 -10.19
C HIS A 1099 0.55 -22.76 -9.89
N VAL A 1100 0.24 -22.59 -8.61
CA VAL A 1100 -1.13 -22.41 -8.13
C VAL A 1100 -1.39 -20.93 -7.89
N SER A 1101 -2.46 -20.42 -8.48
CA SER A 1101 -3.06 -19.14 -8.11
C SER A 1101 -4.10 -19.41 -7.04
N ALA A 1102 -3.76 -19.12 -5.78
CA ALA A 1102 -4.61 -19.33 -4.62
C ALA A 1102 -5.10 -17.99 -4.04
N PRO A 1103 -6.27 -17.97 -3.38
CA PRO A 1103 -6.78 -16.75 -2.73
C PRO A 1103 -5.82 -16.28 -1.62
N GLU A 1104 -5.25 -17.23 -0.88
CA GLU A 1104 -4.28 -17.01 0.18
C GLU A 1104 -3.26 -18.16 0.20
N LYS A 1105 -2.03 -17.89 0.66
CA LYS A 1105 -0.99 -18.91 0.86
C LYS A 1105 -1.22 -19.68 2.17
N THR A 1106 -2.28 -20.48 2.20
CA THR A 1106 -2.70 -21.32 3.32
C THR A 1106 -3.02 -22.74 2.82
N TYR A 1107 -3.14 -23.71 3.73
CA TYR A 1107 -3.55 -25.07 3.38
C TYR A 1107 -4.92 -25.07 2.67
N ASP A 1108 -5.89 -24.34 3.20
CA ASP A 1108 -7.25 -24.27 2.63
C ASP A 1108 -7.26 -23.48 1.31
N GLY A 1109 -6.45 -22.43 1.21
CA GLY A 1109 -6.27 -21.68 -0.03
C GLY A 1109 -5.72 -22.55 -1.15
N LEU A 1110 -4.71 -23.39 -0.85
CA LEU A 1110 -4.15 -24.36 -1.78
C LEU A 1110 -5.20 -25.41 -2.20
N MET A 1111 -5.90 -26.02 -1.25
CA MET A 1111 -6.94 -27.03 -1.53
C MET A 1111 -8.07 -26.45 -2.40
N THR A 1112 -8.53 -25.25 -2.06
CA THR A 1112 -9.59 -24.55 -2.80
C THR A 1112 -9.15 -24.24 -4.23
N ALA A 1113 -7.94 -23.72 -4.41
CA ALA A 1113 -7.39 -23.38 -5.73
C ALA A 1113 -7.20 -24.61 -6.62
N LEU A 1114 -6.65 -25.70 -6.07
CA LEU A 1114 -6.51 -26.96 -6.78
C LEU A 1114 -7.89 -27.49 -7.20
N LYS A 1115 -8.87 -27.54 -6.31
CA LYS A 1115 -10.23 -28.01 -6.66
C LYS A 1115 -10.93 -27.16 -7.70
N LYS A 1116 -10.63 -25.87 -7.74
CA LYS A 1116 -11.16 -24.92 -8.71
C LYS A 1116 -10.38 -24.87 -10.02
N GLY A 1117 -9.27 -25.62 -10.16
CA GLY A 1117 -8.50 -25.64 -11.41
C GLY A 1117 -7.65 -24.40 -11.65
N THR A 1118 -7.46 -23.52 -10.66
CA THR A 1118 -6.74 -22.24 -10.82
C THR A 1118 -5.21 -22.41 -10.72
N PHE A 1119 -4.68 -23.31 -11.54
CA PHE A 1119 -3.25 -23.62 -11.60
C PHE A 1119 -2.83 -24.02 -13.02
N TRP A 1120 -1.51 -24.05 -13.22
CA TRP A 1120 -0.86 -24.58 -14.41
C TRP A 1120 0.39 -25.35 -13.98
N ALA A 1121 0.93 -26.19 -14.85
CA ALA A 1121 2.14 -26.96 -14.55
C ALA A 1121 3.21 -26.76 -15.61
N SER A 1122 4.46 -26.87 -15.19
CA SER A 1122 5.62 -26.86 -16.06
C SER A 1122 6.58 -27.98 -15.72
N HIS A 1123 7.19 -28.54 -16.76
CA HIS A 1123 8.25 -29.53 -16.65
C HIS A 1123 9.48 -28.99 -17.39
N GLY A 1124 10.53 -28.67 -16.64
CA GLY A 1124 11.76 -28.07 -17.18
C GLY A 1124 12.13 -26.68 -16.62
N LYS A 1125 11.31 -26.12 -15.72
CA LYS A 1125 11.54 -24.82 -15.07
C LYS A 1125 11.91 -23.71 -16.08
N PHE A 1126 11.17 -23.64 -17.19
CA PHE A 1126 11.45 -22.66 -18.26
C PHE A 1126 10.49 -21.46 -18.26
N LEU A 1127 9.37 -21.55 -17.52
CA LEU A 1127 8.43 -20.46 -17.29
C LEU A 1127 8.32 -20.18 -15.79
N SER A 1128 8.31 -18.90 -15.45
CA SER A 1128 8.00 -18.39 -14.11
C SER A 1128 6.56 -17.89 -14.00
N GLN A 1129 5.92 -17.55 -15.13
CA GLN A 1129 4.48 -17.24 -15.23
C GLN A 1129 3.92 -17.73 -16.56
N PHE A 1130 2.71 -18.29 -16.52
CA PHE A 1130 1.90 -18.64 -17.67
C PHE A 1130 0.44 -18.35 -17.36
N LYS A 1131 -0.14 -17.39 -18.09
CA LYS A 1131 -1.52 -16.96 -17.90
C LYS A 1131 -2.28 -17.11 -19.22
N LEU A 1132 -3.37 -17.89 -19.18
CA LEU A 1132 -4.34 -18.03 -20.26
C LEU A 1132 -5.59 -17.25 -19.87
N VAL A 1133 -6.09 -16.39 -20.76
CA VAL A 1133 -7.33 -15.63 -20.56
C VAL A 1133 -8.17 -15.72 -21.84
N ALA A 1134 -9.47 -15.96 -21.70
CA ALA A 1134 -10.43 -15.87 -22.78
C ALA A 1134 -11.40 -14.70 -22.54
N GLU A 1135 -11.51 -13.79 -23.49
CA GLU A 1135 -12.45 -12.66 -23.46
C GLU A 1135 -13.54 -12.86 -24.51
N ILE A 1136 -14.81 -12.93 -24.08
CA ILE A 1136 -15.94 -13.10 -25.00
C ILE A 1136 -16.41 -11.71 -25.47
N SER A 1137 -16.25 -11.43 -26.76
CA SER A 1137 -16.38 -10.10 -27.37
C SER A 1137 -17.72 -9.39 -27.09
N GLU A 1138 -18.81 -10.14 -26.97
CA GLU A 1138 -20.16 -9.61 -26.78
C GLU A 1138 -20.48 -9.22 -25.33
N LYS A 1139 -19.84 -9.89 -24.35
CA LYS A 1139 -20.12 -9.71 -22.92
C LYS A 1139 -19.02 -8.97 -22.15
N GLN A 1140 -17.86 -8.71 -22.79
CA GLN A 1140 -16.64 -8.21 -22.13
C GLN A 1140 -16.26 -9.04 -20.88
N LEU A 1141 -16.62 -10.32 -20.88
CA LEU A 1141 -16.36 -11.23 -19.79
C LEU A 1141 -14.99 -11.86 -20.00
N ARG A 1142 -14.13 -11.78 -18.97
CA ARG A 1142 -12.79 -12.39 -18.97
C ARG A 1142 -12.79 -13.62 -18.11
N LEU A 1143 -12.37 -14.74 -18.69
CA LEU A 1143 -12.31 -16.04 -18.05
C LEU A 1143 -10.87 -16.53 -18.01
N SER A 1144 -10.52 -17.17 -16.91
CA SER A 1144 -9.24 -17.82 -16.63
C SER A 1144 -9.48 -19.31 -16.40
N PRO A 1145 -8.44 -20.17 -16.48
CA PRO A 1145 -8.57 -21.60 -16.20
C PRO A 1145 -9.33 -21.88 -14.88
N GLY A 1146 -10.28 -22.80 -14.95
CA GLY A 1146 -11.19 -23.12 -13.85
C GLY A 1146 -12.51 -22.34 -13.85
N GLU A 1147 -12.60 -21.22 -14.57
CA GLU A 1147 -13.84 -20.45 -14.72
C GLU A 1147 -14.69 -20.97 -15.88
N ALA A 1148 -16.00 -20.70 -15.78
CA ALA A 1148 -16.95 -21.05 -16.82
C ALA A 1148 -18.00 -19.95 -17.03
N ALA A 1149 -18.47 -19.83 -18.28
CA ALA A 1149 -19.50 -18.86 -18.65
C ALA A 1149 -20.45 -19.37 -19.72
N ASN A 1150 -21.65 -18.77 -19.76
CA ASN A 1150 -22.61 -19.01 -20.83
C ASN A 1150 -22.33 -18.09 -22.03
N THR A 1151 -22.39 -18.63 -23.24
CA THR A 1151 -22.17 -17.94 -24.52
C THR A 1151 -23.14 -18.43 -25.58
N GLU A 1152 -23.27 -17.70 -26.69
CA GLU A 1152 -24.11 -18.13 -27.82
C GLU A 1152 -23.25 -18.84 -28.89
N ALA A 1153 -23.85 -19.75 -29.64
CA ALA A 1153 -23.18 -20.36 -30.78
C ALA A 1153 -22.90 -19.31 -31.86
N GLY A 1154 -21.64 -19.20 -32.28
CA GLY A 1154 -21.14 -18.19 -33.21
C GLY A 1154 -20.38 -17.03 -32.54
N SER A 1155 -20.36 -16.94 -31.20
CA SER A 1155 -19.55 -15.94 -30.50
C SER A 1155 -18.04 -16.16 -30.74
N ILE A 1156 -17.25 -15.09 -30.71
CA ILE A 1156 -15.79 -15.14 -30.87
C ILE A 1156 -15.12 -14.85 -29.52
N ALA A 1157 -14.30 -15.80 -29.07
CA ALA A 1157 -13.43 -15.66 -27.91
C ALA A 1157 -12.05 -15.14 -28.31
N LEU A 1158 -11.65 -14.01 -27.73
CA LEU A 1158 -10.30 -13.46 -27.80
C LEU A 1158 -9.44 -14.13 -26.74
N ILE A 1159 -8.52 -14.98 -27.17
CA ILE A 1159 -7.59 -15.68 -26.29
C ILE A 1159 -6.34 -14.84 -26.13
N GLN A 1160 -5.99 -14.50 -24.90
CA GLN A 1160 -4.79 -13.75 -24.53
C GLN A 1160 -3.92 -14.65 -23.67
N ILE A 1161 -2.65 -14.75 -24.05
CA ILE A 1161 -1.68 -15.58 -23.35
C ILE A 1161 -0.51 -14.69 -22.96
N GLU A 1162 -0.19 -14.67 -21.66
CA GLU A 1162 0.95 -13.95 -21.10
C GLU A 1162 1.93 -14.95 -20.50
N LEU A 1163 3.21 -14.82 -20.87
CA LEU A 1163 4.29 -15.75 -20.51
C LEU A 1163 5.47 -14.97 -19.94
N THR A 1164 6.09 -15.51 -18.90
CA THR A 1164 7.39 -15.02 -18.41
C THR A 1164 8.37 -16.17 -18.37
N ARG A 1165 9.46 -16.04 -19.13
CA ARG A 1165 10.55 -17.03 -19.18
C ARG A 1165 11.37 -16.99 -17.90
N GLU A 1166 11.85 -18.14 -17.49
CA GLU A 1166 12.89 -18.26 -16.45
C GLU A 1166 14.23 -17.76 -17.00
N LYS A 1167 15.12 -17.37 -16.09
CA LYS A 1167 16.35 -16.63 -16.44
C LYS A 1167 17.22 -17.36 -17.47
N ASP A 1168 17.30 -18.68 -17.37
CA ASP A 1168 18.15 -19.51 -18.22
C ASP A 1168 17.58 -19.73 -19.63
N TYR A 1169 16.32 -19.32 -19.84
CA TYR A 1169 15.59 -19.49 -21.10
C TYR A 1169 15.31 -18.16 -21.81
N PHE A 1170 15.83 -17.04 -21.28
CA PHE A 1170 15.74 -15.75 -21.97
C PHE A 1170 16.38 -15.83 -23.37
N GLY A 1171 15.67 -15.34 -24.37
CA GLY A 1171 16.17 -15.34 -25.75
C GLY A 1171 15.77 -16.57 -26.58
N LEU A 1172 15.05 -17.55 -26.02
CA LEU A 1172 14.53 -18.70 -26.77
C LEU A 1172 13.09 -18.47 -27.25
N PRO A 1173 12.74 -18.81 -28.50
CA PRO A 1173 11.34 -18.79 -28.94
C PRO A 1173 10.52 -19.84 -28.18
N LEU A 1174 9.21 -19.58 -28.04
CA LEU A 1174 8.26 -20.52 -27.45
C LEU A 1174 7.18 -20.81 -28.49
N ASP A 1175 6.68 -22.04 -28.53
CA ASP A 1175 5.52 -22.38 -29.34
C ASP A 1175 4.32 -22.63 -28.42
N ILE A 1176 3.16 -22.05 -28.78
CA ILE A 1176 1.93 -22.21 -28.01
C ILE A 1176 0.91 -22.94 -28.84
N GLU A 1177 0.32 -23.97 -28.25
CA GLU A 1177 -0.74 -24.76 -28.84
C GLU A 1177 -2.06 -24.55 -28.10
N LEU A 1178 -3.14 -24.43 -28.86
CA LEU A 1178 -4.51 -24.28 -28.36
C LEU A 1178 -5.35 -25.52 -28.67
N ILE A 1179 -5.83 -26.19 -27.62
CA ILE A 1179 -6.58 -27.44 -27.70
C ILE A 1179 -8.00 -27.19 -27.22
N THR A 1180 -8.98 -27.54 -28.05
CA THR A 1180 -10.40 -27.25 -27.78
C THR A 1180 -11.32 -28.17 -28.58
N ASN A 1181 -12.58 -28.27 -28.19
CA ASN A 1181 -13.66 -28.87 -28.98
C ASN A 1181 -14.69 -27.82 -29.47
N CYS A 1182 -14.47 -26.53 -29.21
CA CYS A 1182 -15.45 -25.46 -29.48
C CYS A 1182 -15.73 -25.18 -30.97
N VAL A 1183 -14.90 -25.69 -31.88
CA VAL A 1183 -15.01 -25.38 -33.32
C VAL A 1183 -15.69 -26.52 -34.08
N THR A 1184 -15.13 -27.74 -34.04
CA THR A 1184 -15.71 -28.90 -34.75
C THR A 1184 -16.64 -29.76 -33.89
N GLY A 1185 -16.72 -29.53 -32.57
CA GLY A 1185 -17.42 -30.41 -31.63
C GLY A 1185 -16.66 -31.70 -31.33
N LYS A 1186 -15.37 -31.77 -31.68
CA LYS A 1186 -14.45 -32.85 -31.34
C LYS A 1186 -13.15 -32.25 -30.81
N PRO A 1187 -12.47 -32.89 -29.84
CA PRO A 1187 -11.15 -32.44 -29.39
C PRO A 1187 -10.17 -32.31 -30.55
N GLU A 1188 -9.64 -31.10 -30.74
CA GLU A 1188 -8.71 -30.79 -31.82
C GLU A 1188 -7.66 -29.76 -31.39
N LEU A 1189 -6.53 -29.76 -32.11
CA LEU A 1189 -5.50 -28.73 -32.03
C LEU A 1189 -5.79 -27.67 -33.10
N LEU A 1190 -6.09 -26.44 -32.67
CA LEU A 1190 -6.53 -25.39 -33.61
C LEU A 1190 -5.40 -24.56 -34.18
N ASP A 1191 -4.42 -24.20 -33.37
CA ASP A 1191 -3.41 -23.22 -33.77
C ASP A 1191 -2.08 -23.45 -33.07
N LEU A 1192 -1.00 -23.16 -33.80
CA LEU A 1192 0.38 -23.17 -33.33
C LEU A 1192 0.92 -21.73 -33.43
N ILE A 1193 1.05 -21.08 -32.29
CA ILE A 1193 1.47 -19.68 -32.21
C ILE A 1193 2.92 -19.63 -31.75
N SER A 1194 3.82 -19.34 -32.69
CA SER A 1194 5.23 -19.12 -32.35
C SER A 1194 5.42 -17.73 -31.75
N VAL A 1195 5.91 -17.70 -30.51
CA VAL A 1195 6.26 -16.50 -29.75
C VAL A 1195 7.76 -16.26 -29.83
N PRO A 1196 8.21 -15.17 -30.50
CA PRO A 1196 9.62 -14.84 -30.60
C PRO A 1196 10.28 -14.66 -29.23
N ALA A 1197 11.60 -14.86 -29.20
CA ALA A 1197 12.50 -14.74 -28.05
C ALA A 1197 12.27 -13.52 -27.13
N PHE A 1198 11.89 -12.36 -27.70
CA PHE A 1198 11.73 -11.09 -27.00
C PHE A 1198 10.27 -10.69 -26.76
N LYS A 1199 9.31 -11.54 -27.17
CA LYS A 1199 7.88 -11.34 -26.91
C LYS A 1199 7.43 -12.28 -25.80
N ASN A 1200 6.52 -11.77 -24.97
CA ASN A 1200 5.98 -12.44 -23.79
C ASN A 1200 4.46 -12.57 -23.86
N THR A 1201 3.86 -12.23 -25.00
CA THR A 1201 2.41 -12.26 -25.17
C THR A 1201 2.05 -12.86 -26.53
N ALA A 1202 0.94 -13.58 -26.54
CA ALA A 1202 0.31 -14.13 -27.73
C ALA A 1202 -1.20 -13.88 -27.68
N VAL A 1203 -1.81 -13.74 -28.85
CA VAL A 1203 -3.25 -13.48 -28.98
C VAL A 1203 -3.79 -14.34 -30.11
N ALA A 1204 -4.94 -14.98 -29.88
CA ALA A 1204 -5.68 -15.73 -30.89
C ALA A 1204 -7.18 -15.41 -30.82
N LEU A 1205 -7.90 -15.66 -31.90
CA LEU A 1205 -9.36 -15.56 -31.95
C LEU A 1205 -9.92 -16.95 -32.25
N ILE A 1206 -10.74 -17.47 -31.34
CA ILE A 1206 -11.38 -18.78 -31.49
C ILE A 1206 -12.90 -18.59 -31.63
N PRO A 1207 -13.52 -19.09 -32.71
CA PRO A 1207 -14.97 -19.12 -32.80
C PRO A 1207 -15.55 -20.24 -31.92
N ILE A 1208 -16.62 -19.95 -31.20
CA ILE A 1208 -17.34 -20.92 -30.37
C ILE A 1208 -18.60 -21.34 -31.13
N ASN A 1209 -18.51 -22.44 -31.89
CA ASN A 1209 -19.54 -22.86 -32.85
C ASN A 1209 -20.27 -24.15 -32.47
N LYS A 1210 -19.61 -25.02 -31.71
CA LYS A 1210 -20.09 -26.38 -31.41
C LYS A 1210 -19.86 -26.72 -29.95
N GLU A 1211 -20.82 -27.45 -29.40
CA GLU A 1211 -20.72 -28.15 -28.13
C GLU A 1211 -19.94 -29.46 -28.33
N GLY A 1212 -19.38 -29.97 -27.23
CA GLY A 1212 -18.79 -31.29 -27.15
C GLY A 1212 -19.83 -32.40 -27.07
N LYS A 1213 -19.38 -33.60 -26.70
CA LYS A 1213 -20.25 -34.77 -26.51
C LYS A 1213 -21.30 -34.60 -25.41
N ASP A 1214 -21.08 -33.72 -24.44
CA ASP A 1214 -22.06 -33.41 -23.40
C ASP A 1214 -23.31 -32.69 -23.93
N GLY A 1215 -23.26 -32.15 -25.15
CA GLY A 1215 -24.35 -31.41 -25.79
C GLY A 1215 -24.77 -30.16 -25.03
N GLN A 1216 -23.85 -29.55 -24.27
CA GLN A 1216 -24.11 -28.34 -23.49
C GLN A 1216 -22.91 -27.39 -23.42
N SER A 1217 -21.68 -27.90 -23.54
CA SER A 1217 -20.50 -27.08 -23.33
C SER A 1217 -19.34 -27.45 -24.25
N CYS A 1218 -18.39 -26.53 -24.35
CA CYS A 1218 -17.10 -26.77 -24.97
C CYS A 1218 -15.99 -26.22 -24.07
N TYR A 1219 -14.75 -26.66 -24.25
CA TYR A 1219 -13.62 -26.27 -23.42
C TYR A 1219 -12.44 -25.74 -24.25
N LEU A 1220 -11.57 -24.97 -23.62
CA LEU A 1220 -10.30 -24.51 -24.18
C LEU A 1220 -9.18 -24.69 -23.16
N ARG A 1221 -8.09 -25.35 -23.56
CA ARG A 1221 -6.82 -25.42 -22.80
C ARG A 1221 -5.64 -25.10 -23.70
N SER A 1222 -4.49 -24.82 -23.12
CA SER A 1222 -3.26 -24.52 -23.86
C SER A 1222 -2.06 -25.26 -23.32
N ARG A 1223 -1.10 -25.56 -24.21
CA ARG A 1223 0.25 -25.98 -23.83
C ARG A 1223 1.30 -25.10 -24.50
N VAL A 1224 2.41 -24.88 -23.81
CA VAL A 1224 3.56 -24.09 -24.25
C VAL A 1224 4.78 -24.98 -24.32
N GLN A 1225 5.57 -24.85 -25.38
CA GLN A 1225 6.73 -25.67 -25.64
C GLN A 1225 7.98 -24.79 -25.85
N VAL A 1226 9.13 -25.28 -25.40
CA VAL A 1226 10.43 -24.71 -25.73
C VAL A 1226 11.42 -25.81 -26.08
N GLN A 1227 12.14 -25.63 -27.18
CA GLN A 1227 13.25 -26.49 -27.52
C GLN A 1227 14.54 -25.94 -26.91
N THR A 1228 15.24 -26.79 -26.15
CA THR A 1228 16.53 -26.45 -25.54
C THR A 1228 17.69 -26.64 -26.52
N MET A 1229 18.86 -26.08 -26.20
CA MET A 1229 20.07 -26.25 -27.04
C MET A 1229 20.54 -27.71 -27.15
N ASP A 1230 20.18 -28.55 -26.18
CA ASP A 1230 20.47 -29.99 -26.17
C ASP A 1230 19.43 -30.81 -26.96
N GLY A 1231 18.48 -30.14 -27.63
CA GLY A 1231 17.42 -30.76 -28.43
C GLY A 1231 16.24 -31.30 -27.62
N LEU A 1232 16.25 -31.17 -26.28
CA LEU A 1232 15.13 -31.58 -25.42
C LEU A 1232 13.97 -30.59 -25.52
N LEU A 1233 12.74 -31.11 -25.64
CA LEU A 1233 11.50 -30.34 -25.61
C LEU A 1233 10.97 -30.26 -24.18
N ASN A 1234 10.85 -29.05 -23.63
CA ASN A 1234 10.24 -28.80 -22.32
C ASN A 1234 8.84 -28.21 -22.53
N MET A 1235 7.86 -28.64 -21.72
CA MET A 1235 6.46 -28.26 -21.89
C MET A 1235 5.80 -27.77 -20.60
N ALA A 1236 4.82 -26.87 -20.77
CA ALA A 1236 3.94 -26.38 -19.72
C ALA A 1236 2.49 -26.43 -20.18
N TYR A 1237 1.56 -26.72 -19.27
CA TYR A 1237 0.14 -26.90 -19.57
C TYR A 1237 -0.71 -26.00 -18.66
N SER A 1238 -1.73 -25.38 -19.24
CA SER A 1238 -2.81 -24.73 -18.49
C SER A 1238 -3.95 -25.73 -18.23
N ASN A 1239 -4.76 -25.47 -17.21
CA ASN A 1239 -6.09 -26.08 -17.14
C ASN A 1239 -7.06 -25.45 -18.15
N HIS A 1240 -8.26 -26.01 -18.26
CA HIS A 1240 -9.28 -25.58 -19.21
C HIS A 1240 -10.15 -24.43 -18.70
N ILE A 1241 -10.65 -23.64 -19.65
CA ILE A 1241 -11.78 -22.72 -19.52
C ILE A 1241 -12.99 -23.39 -20.17
N ARG A 1242 -14.17 -23.31 -19.54
CA ARG A 1242 -15.40 -23.93 -20.09
C ARG A 1242 -16.41 -22.87 -20.57
N PHE A 1243 -17.01 -23.13 -21.72
CA PHE A 1243 -18.06 -22.31 -22.32
C PHE A 1243 -19.33 -23.14 -22.45
N PHE A 1244 -20.42 -22.69 -21.86
CA PHE A 1244 -21.74 -23.31 -22.01
C PHE A 1244 -22.49 -22.62 -23.14
N LEU A 1245 -22.93 -23.37 -24.14
CA LEU A 1245 -23.68 -22.82 -25.28
C LEU A 1245 -25.17 -22.86 -24.97
N ASN A 1246 -25.86 -21.73 -25.17
CA ASN A 1246 -27.31 -21.58 -24.96
C ASN A 1246 -28.11 -21.65 -26.27
#